data_AF-A0A8B3L7F3-F1
#
_entry.id   AF-A0A8B3L7F3-F1
#
_cell.length_a   1.000
_cell.length_b   1.000
_cell.length_c   1.000
_cell.angle_alpha   90.00
_cell.angle_beta   90.00
_cell.angle_gamma   90.00
#
_symmetry.space_group_name_H-M   'P 1'
#
loop_
_entity.id
_entity.type
_entity.pdbx_description
1 polymer ?
#
loop_
_entity_poly.entity_id
_entity_poly.type
_entity_poly.pdbx_seq_one_letter_code
_entity_poly.pdbx_strand_id
1 'polypeptide(L)'
;TGQEAVGSMATDTPISAMSDRSKLLYTYFKQNFAQVTNPPIDPIREELVMSLVSFIGPRPNIFDLVGNSRRKRLEVRQPILTNGDLEKIRSIGHTEDRFDTKTIDITYASNEGAAGMQGAIDRLCERAEAAVAGGYNIIILSDRQLGPDRIAIPALLATAAVHHHLIRKGLRTSVGLVVESGEPREVHHFCCLAGYGAEAINPYLAFDTLLDMHKRGELPAEVDANEVVSRYIKSIGKGILKVMSKMGISTYQSYCGAQIFDAIGLKTDFVQKYFTGTATLIEGVGLEEIAAETVSRHADGFGNDPVLRNSLEVGGEYMFRMRGEAHIWSPDAVATLQHAVRQGSWQTFKDYSAQIDSETARAQSIRGLFKIRLAEETGRKKVALDEVMSAADIVKRFSTGAMSFGSISREAHTTLARAMNAIGGKSNTGEGGEEADRYLPLPDGGKNPERSAIKQVASGRFGVTAEYLVNSDVMQIKVAQGAKPGEGGQLPGHKVDATIAKVRHSTPGVGLISPPPHHDIYSIEDLAQLIYDLKNVNPAADVSVKLVSEVGVGTVAAGVAKARADHITISGYDGGTGASPLTSLKHAGSPWEMGLAETHQTLVLNGLRSRVALQVDGGLRTGRDVVIGALLGADEFGFSTAPLIAAGCIMMRKCHLNTCPVGVATQDPVLRKRFKGTPEHVINFFFYVAEEVRALLAEMGYTHLDQIIGDTDLLEKRGLIQHWKARGLDFSKMFFKPDAPHEAVHWTERQKHPIDDVLDRKLIELAKPALDARQPVSIELPIRNVDRSTGAMLSGEVAKRFKHKGLREDTISVKLTGTAGQSFGAFLARGVSFELVGAANDYVGKGLSGGRIVIRPPENTKIVAAESIIVGNTVLYGATEGEAYFCGVAGERFAVRNSGVAAVVEGVGDHGCEYMTGGIVVVIGQTGRNFAAGMSGGVAYVLDEVGDFAERCNMAMVELEPVPEEDDLMEKLLHHGGDLDHKGRVDVSGDMTSHDEERLYQLISNHVHYTGSVRGREILDNWATFRPKFRKIMPVEYRRALIEMERMRMGVAAE
;
A
#
# COMPACT_ATOMS: atom_id res chain seq x y z
N THR A 1 9.50 15.70 -16.02
CA THR A 1 9.60 14.25 -15.75
C THR A 1 8.40 13.45 -16.24
N GLY A 2 7.19 14.04 -16.38
CA GLY A 2 6.00 13.29 -16.81
C GLY A 2 5.48 12.30 -15.76
N GLN A 3 5.71 12.63 -14.49
CA GLN A 3 5.38 11.85 -13.30
C GLN A 3 4.75 12.79 -12.27
N GLU A 4 3.90 12.27 -11.40
CA GLU A 4 3.33 13.04 -10.30
C GLU A 4 4.35 13.32 -9.18
N ALA A 5 4.04 14.28 -8.32
CA ALA A 5 4.91 14.65 -7.20
C ALA A 5 4.88 13.62 -6.07
N VAL A 6 6.05 13.35 -5.49
CA VAL A 6 6.23 12.51 -4.30
C VAL A 6 6.56 13.39 -3.09
N GLY A 7 5.98 13.08 -1.94
CA GLY A 7 6.24 13.74 -0.66
C GLY A 7 6.44 12.75 0.47
N SER A 8 6.36 13.25 1.71
CA SER A 8 6.51 12.44 2.91
C SER A 8 5.77 13.04 4.11
N MET A 9 5.60 12.23 5.16
CA MET A 9 4.76 12.42 6.34
C MET A 9 3.25 12.42 6.09
N ALA A 10 2.51 12.47 7.20
CA ALA A 10 1.06 12.54 7.22
C ALA A 10 0.53 13.87 6.69
N THR A 11 -0.71 13.86 6.22
CA THR A 11 -1.51 15.09 6.20
C THR A 11 -2.03 15.37 7.61
N ASP A 12 -1.86 16.60 8.06
CA ASP A 12 -2.23 17.10 9.39
C ASP A 12 -2.93 18.46 9.27
N THR A 13 -3.46 18.75 8.09
CA THR A 13 -4.38 19.86 7.82
C THR A 13 -5.81 19.43 8.13
N PRO A 14 -6.73 20.35 8.47
CA PRO A 14 -8.14 20.03 8.66
C PRO A 14 -8.79 19.41 7.43
N ILE A 15 -9.85 18.64 7.65
CA ILE A 15 -10.76 18.24 6.58
C ILE A 15 -11.44 19.48 5.98
N SER A 16 -11.93 19.37 4.74
CA SER A 16 -12.44 20.53 3.98
C SER A 16 -13.56 21.30 4.71
N ALA A 17 -14.48 20.59 5.37
CA ALA A 17 -15.57 21.17 6.16
C ALA A 17 -15.11 21.91 7.43
N MET A 18 -13.86 21.72 7.86
CA MET A 18 -13.27 22.30 9.07
C MET A 18 -12.16 23.33 8.78
N SER A 19 -11.77 23.50 7.50
CA SER A 19 -10.75 24.48 7.12
C SER A 19 -11.34 25.90 7.08
N ASP A 20 -10.59 26.88 7.59
CA ASP A 20 -10.93 28.31 7.45
C ASP A 20 -10.70 28.82 6.01
N ARG A 21 -10.04 28.05 5.15
CA ARG A 21 -9.79 28.38 3.74
C ARG A 21 -10.93 27.90 2.86
N SER A 22 -11.16 28.62 1.77
CA SER A 22 -12.09 28.22 0.72
C SER A 22 -11.58 26.98 -0.02
N LYS A 23 -12.28 25.86 0.11
CA LYS A 23 -11.90 24.57 -0.48
C LYS A 23 -12.65 24.28 -1.77
N LEU A 24 -12.00 23.57 -2.68
CA LEU A 24 -12.66 23.06 -3.88
C LEU A 24 -13.50 21.84 -3.52
N LEU A 25 -14.60 21.65 -4.24
CA LEU A 25 -15.53 20.56 -3.96
C LEU A 25 -14.87 19.18 -4.04
N TYR A 26 -13.84 19.01 -4.88
CA TYR A 26 -13.06 17.77 -4.99
C TYR A 26 -12.55 17.27 -3.64
N THR A 27 -12.07 18.16 -2.77
CA THR A 27 -11.37 17.75 -1.54
C THR A 27 -12.29 17.21 -0.44
N TYR A 28 -13.61 17.27 -0.65
CA TYR A 28 -14.61 16.62 0.20
C TYR A 28 -14.79 15.13 -0.13
N PHE A 29 -14.27 14.67 -1.27
CA PHE A 29 -14.29 13.27 -1.68
C PHE A 29 -12.95 12.60 -1.38
N LYS A 30 -12.98 11.41 -0.81
CA LYS A 30 -11.80 10.58 -0.58
C LYS A 30 -11.87 9.35 -1.47
N GLN A 31 -10.75 9.01 -2.10
CA GLN A 31 -10.60 7.85 -2.97
C GLN A 31 -10.76 6.59 -2.15
N ASN A 32 -11.66 5.70 -2.59
CA ASN A 32 -11.81 4.37 -2.00
C ASN A 32 -10.73 3.45 -2.55
N PHE A 33 -10.44 2.38 -1.81
CA PHE A 33 -9.41 1.42 -2.18
C PHE A 33 -9.81 0.02 -1.75
N ALA A 34 -9.21 -0.98 -2.36
CA ALA A 34 -9.46 -2.35 -2.01
C ALA A 34 -8.59 -2.75 -0.81
N GLN A 35 -9.19 -3.47 0.13
CA GLN A 35 -8.47 -4.12 1.22
C GLN A 35 -9.15 -5.46 1.55
N VAL A 36 -8.38 -6.54 1.47
CA VAL A 36 -8.78 -7.93 1.74
C VAL A 36 -9.80 -8.53 0.76
N THR A 37 -10.95 -7.90 0.53
CA THR A 37 -12.06 -8.46 -0.27
C THR A 37 -11.69 -8.74 -1.71
N ASN A 38 -10.82 -7.90 -2.26
CA ASN A 38 -10.23 -8.00 -3.58
C ASN A 38 -8.88 -7.26 -3.54
N PRO A 39 -7.96 -7.54 -4.49
CA PRO A 39 -6.66 -6.88 -4.52
C PRO A 39 -6.67 -5.57 -5.33
N PRO A 40 -5.81 -4.60 -4.99
CA PRO A 40 -5.40 -3.58 -5.95
C PRO A 40 -4.52 -4.18 -7.08
N ILE A 41 -4.39 -3.46 -8.19
CA ILE A 41 -3.54 -3.81 -9.33
C ILE A 41 -2.27 -2.95 -9.33
N ASP A 42 -1.14 -3.46 -9.85
CA ASP A 42 0.03 -2.61 -10.10
C ASP A 42 -0.12 -1.83 -11.42
N PRO A 43 -0.25 -0.49 -11.38
CA PRO A 43 -0.52 0.32 -12.56
C PRO A 43 0.74 0.57 -13.43
N ILE A 44 1.90 0.04 -13.04
CA ILE A 44 3.18 0.21 -13.72
C ILE A 44 3.64 -1.12 -14.32
N ARG A 45 3.58 -2.21 -13.55
CA ARG A 45 4.06 -3.55 -13.96
C ARG A 45 3.00 -4.35 -14.67
N GLU A 46 1.72 -4.07 -14.40
CA GLU A 46 0.58 -4.72 -15.05
C GLU A 46 -0.15 -3.73 -15.98
N GLU A 47 0.53 -2.69 -16.47
CA GLU A 47 -0.06 -1.66 -17.35
C GLU A 47 -0.77 -2.27 -18.57
N LEU A 48 -0.31 -3.42 -19.07
CA LEU A 48 -0.88 -4.13 -20.22
C LEU A 48 -2.37 -4.51 -20.05
N VAL A 49 -2.84 -4.73 -18.82
CA VAL A 49 -4.25 -5.08 -18.55
C VAL A 49 -5.09 -3.83 -18.31
N MET A 50 -4.47 -2.65 -18.22
CA MET A 50 -5.15 -1.41 -17.92
C MET A 50 -5.38 -0.56 -19.17
N SER A 51 -6.43 0.28 -19.14
CA SER A 51 -6.75 1.15 -20.27
C SER A 51 -7.43 2.44 -19.87
N LEU A 52 -6.95 3.54 -20.46
CA LEU A 52 -7.57 4.87 -20.40
C LEU A 52 -8.49 5.15 -21.58
N VAL A 53 -8.67 4.20 -22.50
CA VAL A 53 -9.54 4.39 -23.66
C VAL A 53 -10.96 4.69 -23.21
N SER A 54 -11.52 5.77 -23.75
CA SER A 54 -12.89 6.19 -23.48
C SER A 54 -13.66 6.32 -24.80
N PHE A 55 -14.98 6.18 -24.73
CA PHE A 55 -15.85 6.29 -25.89
C PHE A 55 -16.92 7.34 -25.62
N ILE A 56 -16.91 8.42 -26.39
CA ILE A 56 -17.83 9.54 -26.25
C ILE A 56 -19.03 9.33 -27.20
N GLY A 57 -20.24 9.47 -26.66
CA GLY A 57 -21.48 9.42 -27.43
C GLY A 57 -22.43 8.29 -27.00
N PRO A 58 -23.50 8.03 -27.79
CA PRO A 58 -24.60 7.18 -27.37
C PRO A 58 -24.17 5.73 -27.14
N ARG A 59 -24.59 5.16 -26.01
CA ARG A 59 -24.33 3.76 -25.66
C ARG A 59 -25.25 2.82 -26.47
N PRO A 60 -24.71 1.75 -27.05
CA PRO A 60 -25.49 0.76 -27.78
C PRO A 60 -26.46 -0.01 -26.87
N ASN A 61 -27.56 -0.51 -27.44
CA ASN A 61 -28.45 -1.42 -26.74
C ASN A 61 -27.84 -2.82 -26.72
N ILE A 62 -27.39 -3.32 -25.57
CA ILE A 62 -26.70 -4.62 -25.46
C ILE A 62 -27.52 -5.83 -25.95
N PHE A 63 -28.85 -5.69 -26.12
CA PHE A 63 -29.72 -6.74 -26.67
C PHE A 63 -29.91 -6.66 -28.19
N ASP A 64 -29.51 -5.55 -28.82
CA ASP A 64 -29.68 -5.33 -30.26
C ASP A 64 -28.40 -5.68 -31.03
N LEU A 65 -28.29 -6.95 -31.41
CA LEU A 65 -27.14 -7.50 -32.13
C LEU A 65 -26.98 -6.92 -33.55
N VAL A 66 -28.02 -6.32 -34.13
CA VAL A 66 -28.02 -5.85 -35.53
C VAL A 66 -28.04 -4.33 -35.64
N GLY A 67 -28.87 -3.63 -34.85
CA GLY A 67 -29.09 -2.19 -34.96
C GLY A 67 -27.97 -1.32 -34.35
N ASN A 68 -27.14 -1.87 -33.46
CA ASN A 68 -25.97 -1.16 -32.93
C ASN A 68 -24.88 -0.88 -33.97
N SER A 69 -24.83 -1.66 -35.07
CA SER A 69 -23.87 -1.49 -36.16
C SER A 69 -23.93 -0.09 -36.82
N ARG A 70 -25.01 0.66 -36.63
CA ARG A 70 -25.22 1.98 -37.25
C ARG A 70 -24.87 3.16 -36.34
N ARG A 71 -24.75 2.97 -35.03
CA ARG A 71 -24.43 4.06 -34.09
C ARG A 71 -22.91 4.16 -33.89
N LYS A 72 -22.32 5.27 -34.33
CA LYS A 72 -20.90 5.56 -34.13
C LYS A 72 -20.68 6.15 -32.73
N ARG A 73 -19.52 5.89 -32.15
CA ARG A 73 -19.00 6.54 -30.94
C ARG A 73 -17.61 7.08 -31.25
N LEU A 74 -17.24 8.19 -30.62
CA LEU A 74 -15.90 8.73 -30.75
C LEU A 74 -14.99 8.01 -29.76
N GLU A 75 -14.06 7.22 -30.28
CA GLU A 75 -13.00 6.65 -29.46
C GLU A 75 -11.93 7.71 -29.18
N VAL A 76 -11.63 7.93 -27.90
CA VAL A 76 -10.48 8.70 -27.47
C VAL A 76 -9.50 7.77 -26.76
N ARG A 77 -8.21 7.86 -27.13
CA ARG A 77 -7.15 7.00 -26.57
C ARG A 77 -6.94 7.18 -25.07
N GLN A 78 -7.33 8.35 -24.56
CA GLN A 78 -7.23 8.73 -23.16
C GLN A 78 -8.20 9.91 -22.88
N PRO A 79 -8.64 10.12 -21.62
CA PRO A 79 -9.72 11.05 -21.33
C PRO A 79 -9.28 12.53 -21.31
N ILE A 80 -7.98 12.83 -21.28
CA ILE A 80 -7.50 14.22 -21.21
C ILE A 80 -7.35 14.82 -22.61
N LEU A 81 -8.19 15.79 -22.95
CA LEU A 81 -8.20 16.40 -24.27
C LEU A 81 -7.34 17.65 -24.31
N THR A 82 -6.52 17.82 -25.35
CA THR A 82 -5.92 19.12 -25.65
C THR A 82 -6.99 20.12 -26.09
N ASN A 83 -6.67 21.42 -26.05
CA ASN A 83 -7.58 22.45 -26.56
C ASN A 83 -7.93 22.19 -28.04
N GLY A 84 -6.96 21.76 -28.85
CA GLY A 84 -7.20 21.40 -30.25
C GLY A 84 -8.09 20.17 -30.42
N ASP A 85 -7.96 19.16 -29.56
CA ASP A 85 -8.82 17.96 -29.63
C ASP A 85 -10.26 18.27 -29.22
N LEU A 86 -10.47 19.14 -28.23
CA LEU A 86 -11.81 19.59 -27.86
C LEU A 86 -12.49 20.32 -29.03
N GLU A 87 -11.78 21.18 -29.75
CA GLU A 87 -12.36 21.91 -30.89
C GLU A 87 -12.72 20.97 -32.06
N LYS A 88 -11.98 19.87 -32.25
CA LYS A 88 -12.38 18.80 -33.19
C LYS A 88 -13.70 18.17 -32.79
N ILE A 89 -13.92 17.91 -31.49
CA ILE A 89 -15.18 17.36 -30.97
C ILE A 89 -16.32 18.39 -31.10
N ARG A 90 -16.04 19.67 -30.86
CA ARG A 90 -17.03 20.75 -30.97
C ARG A 90 -17.54 20.91 -32.41
N SER A 91 -16.67 20.72 -33.40
CA SER A 91 -16.95 20.88 -34.82
C SER A 91 -17.27 19.58 -35.58
N ILE A 92 -17.31 18.43 -34.88
CA ILE A 92 -17.40 17.10 -35.51
C ILE A 92 -18.62 16.92 -36.40
N GLY A 93 -19.76 17.54 -36.06
CA GLY A 93 -21.00 17.47 -36.84
C GLY A 93 -20.91 18.12 -38.22
N HIS A 94 -19.88 18.95 -38.49
CA HIS A 94 -19.60 19.45 -39.83
C HIS A 94 -18.88 18.42 -40.72
N THR A 95 -18.32 17.38 -40.13
CA THR A 95 -17.55 16.33 -40.83
C THR A 95 -18.30 15.00 -40.85
N GLU A 96 -19.09 14.70 -39.82
CA GLU A 96 -19.86 13.46 -39.71
C GLU A 96 -21.26 13.73 -39.17
N ASP A 97 -22.27 13.54 -40.02
CA ASP A 97 -23.69 13.83 -39.74
C ASP A 97 -24.30 13.03 -38.57
N ARG A 98 -23.57 12.04 -38.02
CA ARG A 98 -24.04 11.22 -36.90
C ARG A 98 -23.68 11.78 -35.53
N PHE A 99 -22.89 12.85 -35.46
CA PHE A 99 -22.49 13.47 -34.20
C PHE A 99 -22.97 14.91 -34.14
N ASP A 100 -23.76 15.21 -33.11
CA ASP A 100 -24.26 16.55 -32.84
C ASP A 100 -23.79 16.97 -31.45
N THR A 101 -22.94 18.01 -31.42
CA THR A 101 -22.33 18.51 -30.19
C THR A 101 -23.02 19.80 -29.74
N LYS A 102 -23.35 19.89 -28.45
CA LYS A 102 -23.83 21.11 -27.81
C LYS A 102 -22.91 21.54 -26.67
N THR A 103 -22.38 22.75 -26.74
CA THR A 103 -21.73 23.38 -25.60
C THR A 103 -22.75 24.08 -24.72
N ILE A 104 -22.73 23.75 -23.43
CA ILE A 104 -23.59 24.33 -22.41
C ILE A 104 -22.70 25.04 -21.40
N ASP A 105 -22.85 26.36 -21.35
CA ASP A 105 -22.21 27.23 -20.37
C ASP A 105 -22.66 26.89 -18.93
N ILE A 106 -21.69 26.65 -18.04
CA ILE A 106 -21.88 26.33 -16.61
C ILE A 106 -21.61 27.53 -15.69
N THR A 107 -21.64 28.75 -16.22
CA THR A 107 -21.52 29.98 -15.43
C THR A 107 -22.87 30.67 -15.20
N TYR A 108 -22.95 31.53 -14.19
CA TYR A 108 -24.13 32.33 -13.87
C TYR A 108 -23.72 33.75 -13.44
N ALA A 109 -24.68 34.69 -13.42
CA ALA A 109 -24.38 36.10 -13.18
C ALA A 109 -23.88 36.35 -11.75
N SER A 110 -22.80 37.13 -11.60
CA SER A 110 -22.16 37.37 -10.30
C SER A 110 -23.03 38.17 -9.33
N ASN A 111 -23.98 38.96 -9.84
CA ASN A 111 -24.96 39.68 -9.03
C ASN A 111 -25.97 38.76 -8.30
N GLU A 112 -26.15 37.51 -8.73
CA GLU A 112 -26.97 36.53 -8.03
C GLU A 112 -26.26 35.94 -6.80
N GLY A 113 -24.93 36.10 -6.70
CA GLY A 113 -24.12 35.66 -5.56
C GLY A 113 -24.25 34.16 -5.26
N ALA A 114 -24.16 33.79 -3.97
CA ALA A 114 -24.26 32.38 -3.56
C ALA A 114 -25.69 31.83 -3.75
N ALA A 115 -26.71 32.66 -3.54
CA ALA A 115 -28.11 32.27 -3.65
C ALA A 115 -28.52 31.87 -5.09
N GLY A 116 -27.84 32.41 -6.11
CA GLY A 116 -28.08 32.07 -7.52
C GLY A 116 -27.71 30.64 -7.93
N MET A 117 -26.83 29.97 -7.18
CA MET A 117 -26.25 28.70 -7.63
C MET A 117 -27.29 27.58 -7.82
N GLN A 118 -28.29 27.47 -6.94
CA GLN A 118 -29.35 26.45 -7.07
C GLN A 118 -30.12 26.62 -8.39
N GLY A 119 -30.60 27.84 -8.66
CA GLY A 119 -31.33 28.13 -9.89
C GLY A 119 -30.45 27.97 -11.14
N ALA A 120 -29.15 28.27 -11.05
CA ALA A 120 -28.21 28.03 -12.14
C ALA A 120 -28.03 26.55 -12.47
N ILE A 121 -27.95 25.68 -11.45
CA ILE A 121 -27.86 24.22 -11.61
C ILE A 121 -29.17 23.67 -12.21
N ASP A 122 -30.32 24.14 -11.76
CA ASP A 122 -31.62 23.68 -12.27
C ASP A 122 -31.76 24.02 -13.76
N ARG A 123 -31.44 25.27 -14.15
CA ARG A 123 -31.39 25.70 -15.56
C ARG A 123 -30.37 24.91 -16.37
N LEU A 124 -29.23 24.55 -15.79
CA LEU A 124 -28.22 23.72 -16.45
C LEU A 124 -28.77 22.33 -16.79
N CYS A 125 -29.42 21.67 -15.83
CA CYS A 125 -30.06 20.38 -16.02
C CYS A 125 -31.17 20.42 -17.08
N GLU A 126 -32.02 21.45 -17.06
CA GLU A 126 -33.08 21.66 -18.07
C GLU A 126 -32.50 21.86 -19.47
N ARG A 127 -31.44 22.68 -19.61
CA ARG A 127 -30.75 22.90 -20.90
C ARG A 127 -30.11 21.62 -21.42
N ALA A 128 -29.54 20.79 -20.54
CA ALA A 128 -28.97 19.51 -20.91
C ALA A 128 -30.06 18.52 -21.37
N GLU A 129 -31.17 18.42 -20.65
CA GLU A 129 -32.33 17.60 -21.03
C GLU A 129 -32.89 18.03 -22.40
N ALA A 130 -33.11 19.33 -22.60
CA ALA A 130 -33.58 19.88 -23.86
C ALA A 130 -32.61 19.64 -25.02
N ALA A 131 -31.29 19.71 -24.77
CA ALA A 131 -30.28 19.40 -25.79
C ALA A 131 -30.36 17.92 -26.22
N VAL A 132 -30.41 16.98 -25.28
CA VAL A 132 -30.52 15.55 -25.64
C VAL A 132 -31.85 15.27 -26.37
N ALA A 133 -32.96 15.84 -25.90
CA ALA A 133 -34.25 15.72 -26.57
C ALA A 133 -34.25 16.34 -27.99
N GLY A 134 -33.43 17.38 -28.20
CA GLY A 134 -33.20 18.02 -29.49
C GLY A 134 -32.28 17.25 -30.45
N GLY A 135 -31.79 16.06 -30.06
CA GLY A 135 -30.95 15.19 -30.90
C GLY A 135 -29.45 15.30 -30.67
N TYR A 136 -28.98 16.23 -29.81
CA TYR A 136 -27.56 16.35 -29.48
C TYR A 136 -27.09 15.12 -28.71
N ASN A 137 -26.04 14.48 -29.21
CA ASN A 137 -25.51 13.24 -28.67
C ASN A 137 -24.11 13.39 -28.05
N ILE A 138 -23.57 14.61 -28.02
CA ILE A 138 -22.42 15.01 -27.22
C ILE A 138 -22.76 16.34 -26.52
N ILE A 139 -22.61 16.39 -25.20
CA ILE A 139 -22.72 17.63 -24.42
C ILE A 139 -21.33 18.00 -23.90
N ILE A 140 -20.91 19.25 -24.16
CA ILE A 140 -19.72 19.86 -23.56
C ILE A 140 -20.19 20.83 -22.47
N LEU A 141 -19.88 20.54 -21.21
CA LEU A 141 -20.06 21.47 -20.10
C LEU A 141 -18.83 22.39 -20.03
N SER A 142 -19.01 23.71 -20.13
CA SER A 142 -17.89 24.65 -20.27
C SER A 142 -17.98 25.86 -19.33
N ASP A 143 -16.91 26.11 -18.58
CA ASP A 143 -16.76 27.31 -17.72
C ASP A 143 -16.01 28.46 -18.40
N ARG A 144 -15.74 28.36 -19.71
CA ARG A 144 -14.98 29.37 -20.49
C ARG A 144 -15.50 30.80 -20.42
N GLN A 145 -16.78 30.99 -20.08
CA GLN A 145 -17.38 32.32 -19.90
C GLN A 145 -17.14 32.92 -18.51
N LEU A 146 -16.30 32.31 -17.66
CA LEU A 146 -15.90 32.90 -16.38
C LEU A 146 -15.34 34.31 -16.60
N GLY A 147 -15.81 35.27 -15.81
CA GLY A 147 -15.42 36.67 -15.93
C GLY A 147 -15.82 37.47 -14.69
N PRO A 148 -15.53 38.79 -14.64
CA PRO A 148 -15.88 39.64 -13.49
C PRO A 148 -17.39 39.65 -13.18
N ASP A 149 -18.23 39.46 -14.20
CA ASP A 149 -19.68 39.43 -14.14
C ASP A 149 -20.28 38.01 -14.11
N ARG A 150 -19.45 36.96 -14.15
CA ARG A 150 -19.88 35.57 -14.28
C ARG A 150 -19.12 34.61 -13.36
N ILE A 151 -19.84 33.89 -12.52
CA ILE A 151 -19.31 32.89 -11.58
C ILE A 151 -19.48 31.50 -12.19
N ALA A 152 -18.44 30.68 -12.17
CA ALA A 152 -18.54 29.27 -12.59
C ALA A 152 -19.18 28.42 -11.48
N ILE A 153 -20.17 27.59 -11.85
CA ILE A 153 -20.59 26.47 -11.01
C ILE A 153 -19.37 25.52 -10.88
N PRO A 154 -19.02 25.00 -9.69
CA PRO A 154 -17.93 24.05 -9.55
C PRO A 154 -18.08 22.90 -10.57
N ALA A 155 -17.03 22.61 -11.34
CA ALA A 155 -17.16 21.76 -12.51
C ALA A 155 -17.61 20.33 -12.14
N LEU A 156 -17.17 19.86 -10.97
CA LEU A 156 -17.63 18.61 -10.37
C LEU A 156 -19.13 18.59 -10.10
N LEU A 157 -19.67 19.66 -9.51
CA LEU A 157 -21.09 19.77 -9.20
C LEU A 157 -21.94 19.86 -10.47
N ALA A 158 -21.51 20.67 -11.44
CA ALA A 158 -22.17 20.78 -12.74
C ALA A 158 -22.21 19.43 -13.47
N THR A 159 -21.08 18.72 -13.50
CA THR A 159 -20.96 17.39 -14.13
C THR A 159 -21.88 16.37 -13.46
N ALA A 160 -21.81 16.27 -12.13
CA ALA A 160 -22.60 15.28 -11.39
C ALA A 160 -24.11 15.59 -11.44
N ALA A 161 -24.50 16.86 -11.34
CA ALA A 161 -25.90 17.28 -11.46
C ALA A 161 -26.49 16.89 -12.82
N VAL A 162 -25.81 17.20 -13.92
CA VAL A 162 -26.24 16.83 -15.28
C VAL A 162 -26.25 15.31 -15.44
N HIS A 163 -25.20 14.62 -15.00
CA HIS A 163 -25.09 13.17 -15.08
C HIS A 163 -26.29 12.47 -14.41
N HIS A 164 -26.55 12.79 -13.14
CA HIS A 164 -27.63 12.19 -12.37
C HIS A 164 -29.01 12.62 -12.84
N HIS A 165 -29.18 13.86 -13.30
CA HIS A 165 -30.42 14.33 -13.90
C HIS A 165 -30.78 13.52 -15.15
N LEU A 166 -29.82 13.36 -16.07
CA LEU A 166 -30.03 12.59 -17.29
C LEU A 166 -30.25 11.10 -17.01
N ILE A 167 -29.67 10.53 -15.94
CA ILE A 167 -29.99 9.16 -15.49
C ILE A 167 -31.46 9.07 -15.06
N ARG A 168 -31.92 9.98 -14.20
CA ARG A 168 -33.31 10.00 -13.71
C ARG A 168 -34.33 10.18 -14.84
N LYS A 169 -33.94 10.87 -15.92
CA LYS A 169 -34.76 11.05 -17.13
C LYS A 169 -34.65 9.91 -18.13
N GLY A 170 -33.79 8.91 -17.91
CA GLY A 170 -33.55 7.82 -18.86
C GLY A 170 -32.78 8.24 -20.13
N LEU A 171 -32.12 9.40 -20.09
CA LEU A 171 -31.45 10.02 -21.24
C LEU A 171 -29.93 9.83 -21.25
N ARG A 172 -29.30 9.48 -20.11
CA ARG A 172 -27.82 9.44 -19.98
C ARG A 172 -27.14 8.49 -20.97
N THR A 173 -27.79 7.39 -21.36
CA THR A 173 -27.27 6.43 -22.35
C THR A 173 -27.28 6.98 -23.79
N SER A 174 -28.01 8.07 -24.06
CA SER A 174 -28.15 8.63 -25.41
C SER A 174 -27.12 9.71 -25.73
N VAL A 175 -26.27 10.09 -24.77
CA VAL A 175 -25.37 11.25 -24.90
C VAL A 175 -24.02 10.98 -24.25
N GLY A 176 -22.94 11.50 -24.83
CA GLY A 176 -21.63 11.58 -24.20
C GLY A 176 -21.42 12.90 -23.46
N LEU A 177 -20.68 12.89 -22.35
CA LEU A 177 -20.45 14.07 -21.52
C LEU A 177 -18.98 14.45 -21.48
N VAL A 178 -18.65 15.64 -21.98
CA VAL A 178 -17.29 16.20 -22.01
C VAL A 178 -17.26 17.44 -21.12
N VAL A 179 -16.16 17.64 -20.39
CA VAL A 179 -16.00 18.79 -19.48
C VAL A 179 -14.84 19.66 -19.97
N GLU A 180 -15.10 20.92 -20.28
CA GLU A 180 -14.12 21.98 -20.51
C GLU A 180 -14.05 22.87 -19.27
N SER A 181 -12.94 22.80 -18.52
CA SER A 181 -12.84 23.56 -17.27
C SER A 181 -11.45 24.09 -16.96
N GLY A 182 -11.40 25.28 -16.35
CA GLY A 182 -10.18 25.85 -15.80
C GLY A 182 -9.84 25.38 -14.37
N GLU A 183 -10.77 24.68 -13.71
CA GLU A 183 -10.64 24.23 -12.31
C GLU A 183 -9.74 22.99 -12.08
N PRO A 184 -9.83 21.90 -12.88
CA PRO A 184 -9.10 20.66 -12.62
C PRO A 184 -7.60 20.81 -12.93
N ARG A 185 -6.76 20.35 -11.99
CA ARG A 185 -5.29 20.48 -12.08
C ARG A 185 -4.53 19.36 -11.36
N GLU A 186 -5.14 18.74 -10.34
CA GLU A 186 -4.61 17.58 -9.64
C GLU A 186 -5.24 16.30 -10.17
N VAL A 187 -4.51 15.17 -10.12
CA VAL A 187 -4.98 13.84 -10.53
C VAL A 187 -6.36 13.51 -9.92
N HIS A 188 -6.54 13.83 -8.65
CA HIS A 188 -7.80 13.60 -7.94
C HIS A 188 -9.00 14.35 -8.56
N HIS A 189 -8.80 15.56 -9.07
CA HIS A 189 -9.89 16.34 -9.70
C HIS A 189 -10.42 15.63 -10.96
N PHE A 190 -9.50 15.15 -11.80
CA PHE A 190 -9.84 14.38 -12.99
C PHE A 190 -10.54 13.06 -12.65
N CYS A 191 -10.09 12.38 -11.58
CA CYS A 191 -10.73 11.15 -11.11
C CYS A 191 -12.15 11.40 -10.59
N CYS A 192 -12.39 12.49 -9.88
CA CYS A 192 -13.75 12.87 -9.44
C CYS A 192 -14.65 13.17 -10.63
N LEU A 193 -14.21 14.00 -11.59
CA LEU A 193 -14.98 14.29 -12.80
C LEU A 193 -15.34 13.00 -13.57
N ALA A 194 -14.38 12.09 -13.72
CA ALA A 194 -14.62 10.78 -14.33
C ALA A 194 -15.62 9.94 -13.51
N GLY A 195 -15.41 9.82 -12.20
CA GLY A 195 -16.25 9.04 -11.30
C GLY A 195 -17.71 9.49 -11.24
N TYR A 196 -17.98 10.77 -11.57
CA TYR A 196 -19.33 11.33 -11.68
C TYR A 196 -19.77 11.58 -13.13
N GLY A 197 -19.08 10.96 -14.11
CA GLY A 197 -19.63 10.68 -15.43
C GLY A 197 -19.11 11.49 -16.60
N ALA A 198 -18.01 12.23 -16.43
CA ALA A 198 -17.27 12.82 -17.54
C ALA A 198 -16.53 11.73 -18.32
N GLU A 199 -16.76 11.64 -19.64
CA GLU A 199 -16.10 10.68 -20.53
C GLU A 199 -14.78 11.22 -21.09
N ALA A 200 -14.63 12.55 -21.12
CA ALA A 200 -13.41 13.25 -21.46
C ALA A 200 -13.37 14.65 -20.83
N ILE A 201 -12.17 15.17 -20.59
CA ILE A 201 -11.92 16.40 -19.82
C ILE A 201 -10.85 17.23 -20.53
N ASN A 202 -11.13 18.51 -20.78
CA ASN A 202 -10.16 19.49 -21.26
C ASN A 202 -9.82 20.49 -20.13
N PRO A 203 -8.64 20.36 -19.49
CA PRO A 203 -8.18 21.27 -18.45
C PRO A 203 -7.47 22.50 -19.03
N TYR A 204 -8.19 23.38 -19.73
CA TYR A 204 -7.55 24.41 -20.54
C TYR A 204 -6.60 25.33 -19.76
N LEU A 205 -6.98 25.72 -18.55
CA LEU A 205 -6.22 26.70 -17.77
C LEU A 205 -4.92 26.10 -17.24
N ALA A 206 -4.90 24.78 -16.99
CA ALA A 206 -3.68 24.09 -16.63
C ALA A 206 -2.69 24.11 -17.80
N PHE A 207 -3.15 23.89 -19.04
CA PHE A 207 -2.30 24.01 -20.23
C PHE A 207 -1.81 25.43 -20.45
N ASP A 208 -2.71 26.42 -20.38
CA ASP A 208 -2.35 27.82 -20.57
C ASP A 208 -1.31 28.29 -19.54
N THR A 209 -1.46 27.86 -18.28
CA THR A 209 -0.51 28.12 -17.19
C THR A 209 0.87 27.52 -17.49
N LEU A 210 0.92 26.25 -17.90
CA LEU A 210 2.18 25.55 -18.18
C LEU A 210 2.90 26.15 -19.39
N LEU A 211 2.15 26.53 -20.43
CA LEU A 211 2.70 27.18 -21.62
C LEU A 211 3.23 28.60 -21.30
N ASP A 212 2.56 29.33 -20.40
CA ASP A 212 3.05 30.62 -19.92
C ASP A 212 4.35 30.47 -19.09
N MET A 213 4.40 29.51 -18.15
CA MET A 213 5.62 29.20 -17.40
C MET A 213 6.80 28.83 -18.32
N HIS A 214 6.53 28.06 -19.39
CA HIS A 214 7.53 27.76 -20.41
C HIS A 214 8.02 29.03 -21.13
N LYS A 215 7.10 29.92 -21.57
CA LYS A 215 7.45 31.20 -22.20
C LYS A 215 8.28 32.10 -21.29
N ARG A 216 8.06 32.03 -19.97
CA ARG A 216 8.82 32.78 -18.95
C ARG A 216 10.15 32.12 -18.56
N GLY A 217 10.50 30.97 -19.12
CA GLY A 217 11.76 30.27 -18.85
C GLY A 217 11.84 29.60 -17.47
N GLU A 218 10.69 29.30 -16.85
CA GLU A 218 10.62 28.65 -15.52
C GLU A 218 10.73 27.12 -15.58
N LEU A 219 10.73 26.56 -16.79
CA LEU A 219 10.88 25.12 -17.04
C LEU A 219 12.26 24.84 -17.65
N PRO A 220 12.78 23.59 -17.51
CA PRO A 220 14.06 23.23 -18.10
C PRO A 220 14.13 23.51 -19.60
N ALA A 221 15.26 24.07 -20.06
CA ALA A 221 15.43 24.56 -21.42
C ALA A 221 15.33 23.44 -22.48
N GLU A 222 15.60 22.20 -22.10
CA GLU A 222 15.50 21.02 -22.97
C GLU A 222 14.06 20.57 -23.28
N VAL A 223 13.04 21.14 -22.64
CA VAL A 223 11.63 20.74 -22.82
C VAL A 223 10.89 21.77 -23.65
N ASP A 224 10.46 21.41 -24.87
CA ASP A 224 9.69 22.31 -25.73
C ASP A 224 8.21 22.44 -25.29
N ALA A 225 7.50 23.43 -25.85
CA ALA A 225 6.10 23.72 -25.50
C ALA A 225 5.14 22.53 -25.74
N ASN A 226 5.34 21.73 -26.78
CA ASN A 226 4.51 20.55 -27.05
C ASN A 226 4.82 19.44 -26.04
N GLU A 227 6.09 19.28 -25.70
CA GLU A 227 6.53 18.31 -24.72
C GLU A 227 6.04 18.63 -23.30
N VAL A 228 5.90 19.92 -22.95
CA VAL A 228 5.26 20.35 -21.69
C VAL A 228 3.84 19.80 -21.57
N VAL A 229 3.02 19.96 -22.63
CA VAL A 229 1.64 19.48 -22.65
C VAL A 229 1.58 17.95 -22.65
N SER A 230 2.38 17.28 -23.48
CA SER A 230 2.38 15.81 -23.57
C SER A 230 2.87 15.14 -22.28
N ARG A 231 3.88 15.72 -21.60
CA ARG A 231 4.36 15.25 -20.29
C ARG A 231 3.32 15.48 -19.19
N TYR A 232 2.57 16.58 -19.22
CA TYR A 232 1.47 16.82 -18.28
C TYR A 232 0.36 15.77 -18.46
N ILE A 233 -0.09 15.56 -19.70
CA ILE A 233 -1.07 14.54 -20.05
C ILE A 233 -0.61 13.15 -19.58
N LYS A 234 0.64 12.77 -19.87
CA LYS A 234 1.23 11.50 -19.43
C LYS A 234 1.22 11.36 -17.91
N SER A 235 1.54 12.42 -17.18
CA SER A 235 1.53 12.44 -15.71
C SER A 235 0.13 12.21 -15.15
N ILE A 236 -0.88 12.92 -15.69
CA ILE A 236 -2.28 12.77 -15.29
C ILE A 236 -2.80 11.38 -15.65
N GLY A 237 -2.51 10.87 -16.85
CA GLY A 237 -2.90 9.52 -17.27
C GLY A 237 -2.35 8.43 -16.34
N LYS A 238 -1.06 8.49 -16.01
CA LYS A 238 -0.45 7.58 -15.01
C LYS A 238 -1.09 7.72 -13.63
N GLY A 239 -1.41 8.95 -13.23
CA GLY A 239 -2.13 9.21 -11.98
C GLY A 239 -3.53 8.60 -11.95
N ILE A 240 -4.29 8.71 -13.04
CA ILE A 240 -5.64 8.12 -13.16
C ILE A 240 -5.56 6.58 -13.08
N LEU A 241 -4.63 5.97 -13.84
CA LEU A 241 -4.39 4.52 -13.77
C LEU A 241 -4.11 4.09 -12.34
N LYS A 242 -3.25 4.83 -11.62
CA LYS A 242 -2.96 4.55 -10.22
C LYS A 242 -4.19 4.66 -9.31
N VAL A 243 -5.02 5.68 -9.46
CA VAL A 243 -6.23 5.83 -8.64
C VAL A 243 -7.22 4.70 -8.91
N MET A 244 -7.41 4.31 -10.17
CA MET A 244 -8.26 3.17 -10.53
C MET A 244 -7.73 1.85 -9.96
N SER A 245 -6.41 1.65 -10.02
CA SER A 245 -5.76 0.42 -9.60
C SER A 245 -5.86 0.18 -8.08
N LYS A 246 -6.05 1.24 -7.27
CA LYS A 246 -6.28 1.12 -5.82
C LYS A 246 -7.48 0.24 -5.49
N MET A 247 -8.52 0.24 -6.33
CA MET A 247 -9.72 -0.59 -6.18
C MET A 247 -9.68 -1.86 -7.06
N GLY A 248 -8.57 -2.10 -7.78
CA GLY A 248 -8.45 -3.19 -8.73
C GLY A 248 -9.25 -2.98 -10.03
N ILE A 249 -9.51 -1.72 -10.43
CA ILE A 249 -10.23 -1.40 -11.66
C ILE A 249 -9.24 -1.19 -12.81
N SER A 250 -9.41 -1.95 -13.89
CA SER A 250 -8.47 -1.90 -15.02
C SER A 250 -8.84 -0.88 -16.11
N THR A 251 -10.11 -0.52 -16.30
CA THR A 251 -10.53 0.34 -17.42
C THR A 251 -11.20 1.63 -16.99
N TYR A 252 -10.89 2.72 -17.68
CA TYR A 252 -11.53 4.02 -17.45
C TYR A 252 -13.03 3.97 -17.70
N GLN A 253 -13.48 3.12 -18.63
CA GLN A 253 -14.90 2.93 -18.95
C GLN A 253 -15.69 2.37 -17.77
N SER A 254 -15.11 1.41 -17.04
CA SER A 254 -15.72 0.88 -15.82
C SER A 254 -15.65 1.89 -14.68
N TYR A 255 -14.58 2.69 -14.60
CA TYR A 255 -14.43 3.72 -13.56
C TYR A 255 -15.37 4.92 -13.76
N CYS A 256 -15.67 5.28 -15.02
CA CYS A 256 -16.49 6.42 -15.38
C CYS A 256 -17.94 6.25 -14.90
N GLY A 257 -18.37 7.08 -13.95
CA GLY A 257 -19.69 7.00 -13.32
C GLY A 257 -19.79 5.98 -12.17
N ALA A 258 -18.70 5.32 -11.77
CA ALA A 258 -18.71 4.31 -10.72
C ALA A 258 -18.65 4.85 -9.29
N GLN A 259 -18.36 6.15 -9.11
CA GLN A 259 -18.36 6.81 -7.80
C GLN A 259 -17.46 6.12 -6.74
N ILE A 260 -16.20 5.84 -7.09
CA ILE A 260 -15.22 5.18 -6.19
C ILE A 260 -14.68 6.18 -5.15
N PHE A 261 -15.58 6.78 -4.38
CA PHE A 261 -15.29 7.81 -3.40
C PHE A 261 -16.23 7.76 -2.19
N ASP A 262 -15.70 8.14 -1.04
CA ASP A 262 -16.47 8.51 0.14
C ASP A 262 -16.56 10.03 0.24
N ALA A 263 -17.72 10.56 0.62
CA ALA A 263 -17.88 11.97 0.96
C ALA A 263 -17.64 12.20 2.46
N ILE A 264 -16.83 13.21 2.78
CA ILE A 264 -16.53 13.60 4.17
C ILE A 264 -16.87 15.07 4.37
N GLY A 265 -17.83 15.31 5.28
CA GLY A 265 -18.30 16.64 5.62
C GLY A 265 -19.36 17.17 4.65
N LEU A 266 -20.05 16.31 3.89
CA LEU A 266 -21.19 16.69 3.02
C LEU A 266 -22.50 16.15 3.58
N LYS A 267 -23.56 16.97 3.60
CA LYS A 267 -24.90 16.58 4.09
C LYS A 267 -25.50 15.47 3.21
N THR A 268 -26.25 14.55 3.84
CA THR A 268 -26.93 13.46 3.13
C THR A 268 -27.84 13.97 2.00
N ASP A 269 -28.67 15.00 2.23
CA ASP A 269 -29.59 15.52 1.20
C ASP A 269 -28.87 16.09 -0.03
N PHE A 270 -27.73 16.75 0.18
CA PHE A 270 -26.90 17.27 -0.90
C PHE A 270 -26.30 16.14 -1.74
N VAL A 271 -25.76 15.12 -1.07
CA VAL A 271 -25.22 13.92 -1.72
C VAL A 271 -26.33 13.17 -2.46
N GLN A 272 -27.49 12.94 -1.85
CA GLN A 272 -28.61 12.26 -2.52
C GLN A 272 -29.09 13.00 -3.76
N LYS A 273 -29.08 14.33 -3.77
CA LYS A 273 -29.52 15.13 -4.92
C LYS A 273 -28.51 15.09 -6.08
N TYR A 274 -27.23 15.32 -5.80
CA TYR A 274 -26.21 15.61 -6.81
C TYR A 274 -25.17 14.50 -7.02
N PHE A 275 -24.95 13.64 -6.04
CA PHE A 275 -23.94 12.58 -6.02
C PHE A 275 -24.57 11.26 -5.54
N THR A 276 -25.76 10.94 -6.08
CA THR A 276 -26.61 9.85 -5.59
C THR A 276 -25.86 8.52 -5.61
N GLY A 277 -25.71 7.87 -4.45
CA GLY A 277 -24.99 6.60 -4.29
C GLY A 277 -23.71 6.69 -3.45
N THR A 278 -23.10 7.89 -3.37
CA THR A 278 -21.90 8.13 -2.57
C THR A 278 -22.19 8.04 -1.06
N ALA A 279 -21.32 7.37 -0.31
CA ALA A 279 -21.46 7.27 1.14
C ALA A 279 -21.03 8.56 1.86
N THR A 280 -21.71 8.90 2.96
CA THR A 280 -21.31 10.00 3.87
C THR A 280 -21.65 9.65 5.32
N LEU A 281 -20.62 9.49 6.16
CA LEU A 281 -20.77 9.19 7.59
C LEU A 281 -20.66 10.44 8.46
N ILE A 282 -19.73 11.34 8.11
CA ILE A 282 -19.61 12.66 8.74
C ILE A 282 -20.32 13.65 7.84
N GLU A 283 -21.52 14.05 8.24
CA GLU A 283 -22.31 15.05 7.52
C GLU A 283 -21.78 16.45 7.82
N GLY A 284 -22.14 17.47 7.04
CA GLY A 284 -21.54 18.79 7.21
C GLY A 284 -22.15 19.88 6.34
N VAL A 285 -21.44 20.25 5.28
CA VAL A 285 -21.80 21.36 4.38
C VAL A 285 -22.79 20.91 3.31
N GLY A 286 -23.62 21.84 2.83
CA GLY A 286 -24.54 21.66 1.71
C GLY A 286 -24.26 22.65 0.58
N LEU A 287 -25.27 22.90 -0.26
CA LEU A 287 -25.11 23.78 -1.41
C LEU A 287 -24.80 25.23 -1.03
N GLU A 288 -25.37 25.71 0.08
CA GLU A 288 -25.19 27.10 0.54
C GLU A 288 -23.71 27.40 0.82
N GLU A 289 -23.05 26.55 1.60
CA GLU A 289 -21.65 26.74 1.95
C GLU A 289 -20.73 26.56 0.74
N ILE A 290 -20.99 25.56 -0.12
CA ILE A 290 -20.23 25.36 -1.36
C ILE A 290 -20.37 26.56 -2.31
N ALA A 291 -21.56 27.15 -2.40
CA ALA A 291 -21.80 28.35 -3.18
C ALA A 291 -21.06 29.56 -2.59
N ALA A 292 -21.08 29.72 -1.26
CA ALA A 292 -20.34 30.79 -0.57
C ALA A 292 -18.82 30.69 -0.80
N GLU A 293 -18.21 29.49 -0.68
CA GLU A 293 -16.78 29.29 -0.96
C GLU A 293 -16.45 29.60 -2.43
N THR A 294 -17.36 29.28 -3.36
CA THR A 294 -17.19 29.56 -4.80
C THR A 294 -17.22 31.05 -5.09
N VAL A 295 -18.18 31.78 -4.51
CA VAL A 295 -18.28 33.24 -4.64
C VAL A 295 -17.08 33.93 -4.01
N SER A 296 -16.61 33.47 -2.85
CA SER A 296 -15.39 34.01 -2.21
C SER A 296 -14.19 33.90 -3.13
N ARG A 297 -13.92 32.71 -3.69
CA ARG A 297 -12.79 32.53 -4.62
C ARG A 297 -12.91 33.39 -5.88
N HIS A 298 -14.13 33.58 -6.39
CA HIS A 298 -14.38 34.47 -7.52
C HIS A 298 -14.06 35.92 -7.15
N ALA A 299 -14.54 36.40 -6.00
CA ALA A 299 -14.26 37.74 -5.50
C ALA A 299 -12.76 37.96 -5.26
N ASP A 300 -12.03 36.96 -4.75
CA ASP A 300 -10.58 37.01 -4.57
C ASP A 300 -9.85 37.10 -5.92
N GLY A 301 -10.27 36.31 -6.91
CA GLY A 301 -9.68 36.29 -8.25
C GLY A 301 -9.91 37.55 -9.08
N PHE A 302 -11.01 38.27 -8.84
CA PHE A 302 -11.32 39.56 -9.47
C PHE A 302 -11.17 40.76 -8.52
N GLY A 303 -10.56 40.53 -7.34
CA GLY A 303 -10.35 41.53 -6.32
C GLY A 303 -9.25 42.53 -6.69
N ASN A 304 -9.19 43.62 -5.93
CA ASN A 304 -8.18 44.68 -6.11
C ASN A 304 -7.06 44.63 -5.07
N ASP A 305 -6.78 43.46 -4.48
CA ASP A 305 -5.68 43.32 -3.50
C ASP A 305 -4.32 43.60 -4.21
N PRO A 306 -3.60 44.68 -3.82
CA PRO A 306 -2.33 45.04 -4.45
C PRO A 306 -1.25 43.96 -4.30
N VAL A 307 -1.31 43.14 -3.25
CA VAL A 307 -0.33 42.08 -2.96
C VAL A 307 -0.54 40.87 -3.89
N LEU A 308 -1.80 40.54 -4.18
CA LEU A 308 -2.17 39.38 -5.00
C LEU A 308 -2.36 39.70 -6.49
N ARG A 309 -2.29 40.97 -6.88
CA ARG A 309 -2.52 41.42 -8.27
C ARG A 309 -1.74 40.62 -9.32
N ASN A 310 -0.51 40.24 -9.02
CA ASN A 310 0.37 39.44 -9.91
C ASN A 310 0.90 38.16 -9.23
N SER A 311 0.28 37.72 -8.13
CA SER A 311 0.76 36.57 -7.34
C SER A 311 -0.42 35.76 -6.80
N LEU A 312 -0.23 34.44 -6.68
CA LEU A 312 -1.17 33.60 -5.93
C LEU A 312 -0.89 33.67 -4.43
N GLU A 313 -1.85 33.28 -3.60
CA GLU A 313 -1.61 33.07 -2.17
C GLU A 313 -0.49 32.03 -1.95
N VAL A 314 0.21 32.13 -0.81
CA VAL A 314 1.33 31.25 -0.46
C VAL A 314 0.96 29.76 -0.37
N GLY A 315 -0.33 29.46 -0.23
CA GLY A 315 -0.84 28.10 -0.01
C GLY A 315 -0.46 27.57 1.37
N GLY A 316 -0.19 26.28 1.47
CA GLY A 316 0.13 25.63 2.75
C GLY A 316 -0.46 24.23 2.88
N GLU A 317 -1.09 23.68 1.84
CA GLU A 317 -1.69 22.35 1.90
C GLU A 317 -0.67 21.25 2.24
N TYR A 318 0.50 21.26 1.59
CA TYR A 318 1.47 20.15 1.70
C TYR A 318 2.52 20.35 2.80
N MET A 319 2.79 21.59 3.19
CA MET A 319 3.81 21.96 4.16
C MET A 319 3.38 23.24 4.89
N PHE A 320 3.69 23.29 6.19
CA PHE A 320 3.41 24.45 7.02
C PHE A 320 4.02 25.72 6.45
N ARG A 321 3.19 26.78 6.39
CA ARG A 321 3.57 28.16 6.05
C ARG A 321 2.88 29.09 7.05
N MET A 322 3.58 30.14 7.48
CA MET A 322 3.06 31.07 8.50
C MET A 322 1.71 31.72 8.13
N ARG A 323 1.49 32.02 6.85
CA ARG A 323 0.23 32.61 6.33
C ARG A 323 -0.63 31.59 5.59
N GLY A 324 -0.35 30.29 5.76
CA GLY A 324 -0.95 29.23 4.97
C GLY A 324 -2.16 28.56 5.59
N GLU A 325 -2.41 27.33 5.16
CA GLU A 325 -3.35 26.43 5.81
C GLU A 325 -2.86 26.03 7.21
N ALA A 326 -3.81 25.77 8.11
CA ALA A 326 -3.51 25.33 9.45
C ALA A 326 -2.94 23.89 9.46
N HIS A 327 -1.96 23.66 10.33
CA HIS A 327 -1.39 22.34 10.58
C HIS A 327 -1.38 22.05 12.08
N ILE A 328 -1.73 20.82 12.44
CA ILE A 328 -1.67 20.38 13.83
C ILE A 328 -0.22 20.34 14.33
N TRP A 329 0.75 19.94 13.49
CA TRP A 329 2.17 20.03 13.83
C TRP A 329 2.75 21.39 13.48
N SER A 330 2.65 22.34 14.41
CA SER A 330 3.36 23.61 14.33
C SER A 330 4.81 23.50 14.81
N PRO A 331 5.71 24.40 14.37
CA PRO A 331 7.08 24.47 14.91
C PRO A 331 7.12 24.60 16.45
N ASP A 332 6.19 25.35 17.03
CA ASP A 332 6.12 25.58 18.48
C ASP A 332 5.71 24.31 19.24
N ALA A 333 4.72 23.56 18.72
CA ALA A 333 4.30 22.30 19.32
C ALA A 333 5.42 21.25 19.25
N VAL A 334 6.13 21.19 18.12
CA VAL A 334 7.31 20.33 17.93
C VAL A 334 8.42 20.68 18.93
N ALA A 335 8.74 21.97 19.08
CA ALA A 335 9.77 22.43 20.00
C ALA A 335 9.38 22.16 21.46
N THR A 336 8.13 22.45 21.84
CA THR A 336 7.63 22.26 23.22
C THR A 336 7.67 20.78 23.62
N LEU A 337 7.22 19.87 22.75
CA LEU A 337 7.32 18.43 22.99
C LEU A 337 8.78 17.98 23.17
N GLN A 338 9.68 18.42 22.29
CA GLN A 338 11.09 18.07 22.40
C GLN A 338 11.74 18.58 23.70
N HIS A 339 11.39 19.79 24.15
CA HIS A 339 11.87 20.31 25.43
C HIS A 339 11.33 19.50 26.61
N ALA A 340 10.04 19.17 26.61
CA ALA A 340 9.40 18.39 27.67
C ALA A 340 10.12 17.06 27.91
N VAL A 341 10.36 16.30 26.84
CA VAL A 341 10.96 14.95 26.95
C VAL A 341 12.45 14.97 27.24
N ARG A 342 13.18 16.00 26.78
CA ARG A 342 14.63 16.15 27.04
C ARG A 342 14.93 16.62 28.46
N GLN A 343 14.08 17.47 29.02
CA GLN A 343 14.24 18.00 30.38
C GLN A 343 13.59 17.11 31.44
N GLY A 344 12.78 16.12 31.03
CA GLY A 344 11.99 15.33 31.98
C GLY A 344 10.87 16.14 32.65
N SER A 345 10.29 17.13 31.94
CA SER A 345 9.33 18.09 32.50
C SER A 345 7.88 17.74 32.15
N TRP A 346 7.16 17.19 33.14
CA TRP A 346 5.71 16.98 33.06
C TRP A 346 4.93 18.28 32.81
N GLN A 347 5.34 19.39 33.44
CA GLN A 347 4.65 20.67 33.25
C GLN A 347 4.75 21.15 31.80
N THR A 348 5.93 21.06 31.19
CA THR A 348 6.12 21.43 29.78
C THR A 348 5.36 20.48 28.84
N PHE A 349 5.21 19.20 29.21
CA PHE A 349 4.34 18.30 28.46
C PHE A 349 2.86 18.72 28.53
N LYS A 350 2.38 19.15 29.70
CA LYS A 350 1.01 19.71 29.81
C LYS A 350 0.84 20.97 28.97
N ASP A 351 1.87 21.82 28.88
CA ASP A 351 1.84 22.99 28.01
C ASP A 351 1.77 22.57 26.53
N TYR A 352 2.52 21.54 26.13
CA TYR A 352 2.41 20.91 24.80
C TYR A 352 1.02 20.35 24.53
N SER A 353 0.48 19.54 25.46
CA SER A 353 -0.86 18.96 25.32
C SER A 353 -1.90 20.06 25.20
N ALA A 354 -1.83 21.10 26.06
CA ALA A 354 -2.72 22.26 25.98
C ALA A 354 -2.60 23.04 24.67
N GLN A 355 -1.44 23.09 24.02
CA GLN A 355 -1.28 23.68 22.68
C GLN A 355 -2.02 22.84 21.63
N ILE A 356 -1.81 21.52 21.62
CA ILE A 356 -2.47 20.57 20.70
C ILE A 356 -3.99 20.52 20.92
N ASP A 357 -4.41 20.60 22.18
CA ASP A 357 -5.79 20.56 22.63
C ASP A 357 -6.37 21.96 22.88
N SER A 358 -5.73 23.03 22.37
CA SER A 358 -6.29 24.38 22.43
C SER A 358 -7.55 24.48 21.57
N GLU A 359 -8.43 25.45 21.82
CA GLU A 359 -9.67 25.59 21.04
C GLU A 359 -9.41 25.77 19.53
N THR A 360 -8.39 26.56 19.17
CA THR A 360 -7.95 26.78 17.79
C THR A 360 -7.36 25.53 17.16
N ALA A 361 -6.58 24.74 17.90
CA ALA A 361 -6.01 23.49 17.41
C ALA A 361 -7.05 22.36 17.32
N ARG A 362 -8.01 22.33 18.25
CA ARG A 362 -9.15 21.39 18.24
C ARG A 362 -10.08 21.59 17.04
N ALA A 363 -10.19 22.81 16.51
CA ALA A 363 -10.93 23.07 15.27
C ALA A 363 -10.29 22.43 14.02
N GLN A 364 -9.11 21.80 14.14
CA GLN A 364 -8.37 21.22 13.02
C GLN A 364 -8.53 19.69 12.88
N SER A 365 -9.14 19.00 13.84
CA SER A 365 -9.36 17.54 13.78
C SER A 365 -10.76 17.18 14.25
N ILE A 366 -11.32 16.08 13.72
CA ILE A 366 -12.67 15.61 14.04
C ILE A 366 -12.83 15.37 15.55
N ARG A 367 -11.91 14.61 16.15
CA ARG A 367 -11.87 14.40 17.60
C ARG A 367 -11.70 15.66 18.44
N GLY A 368 -11.22 16.77 17.88
CA GLY A 368 -11.19 18.06 18.58
C GLY A 368 -12.58 18.67 18.81
N LEU A 369 -13.59 18.24 18.04
CA LEU A 369 -14.99 18.66 18.20
C LEU A 369 -15.76 17.83 19.24
N PHE A 370 -15.14 16.77 19.78
CA PHE A 370 -15.75 15.93 20.81
C PHE A 370 -15.47 16.51 22.19
N LYS A 371 -16.47 16.47 23.07
CA LYS A 371 -16.31 16.69 24.49
C LYS A 371 -16.49 15.35 25.19
N ILE A 372 -15.55 15.04 26.08
CA ILE A 372 -15.63 13.90 26.96
C ILE A 372 -16.45 14.34 28.17
N ARG A 373 -17.50 13.58 28.49
CA ARG A 373 -18.34 13.82 29.66
C ARG A 373 -17.61 13.41 30.92
N LEU A 374 -17.59 14.31 31.90
CA LEU A 374 -16.92 14.07 33.17
C LEU A 374 -17.85 13.39 34.19
N ALA A 375 -17.29 13.00 35.34
CA ALA A 375 -18.04 12.27 36.37
C ALA A 375 -19.33 13.01 36.80
N GLU A 376 -19.24 14.33 36.99
CA GLU A 376 -20.36 15.19 37.40
C GLU A 376 -21.53 15.17 36.40
N GLU A 377 -21.22 15.07 35.10
CA GLU A 377 -22.21 15.08 34.00
C GLU A 377 -22.86 13.71 33.80
N THR A 378 -22.26 12.65 34.35
CA THR A 378 -22.71 11.26 34.22
C THR A 378 -23.27 10.69 35.53
N GLY A 379 -23.43 11.54 36.56
CA GLY A 379 -23.90 11.13 37.88
C GLY A 379 -22.90 10.29 38.69
N ARG A 380 -21.63 10.25 38.27
CA ARG A 380 -20.53 9.56 38.95
C ARG A 380 -19.77 10.51 39.87
N LYS A 381 -18.97 9.92 40.77
CA LYS A 381 -17.99 10.66 41.57
C LYS A 381 -16.62 10.54 40.92
N LYS A 382 -15.85 11.62 40.94
CA LYS A 382 -14.42 11.58 40.60
C LYS A 382 -13.72 10.60 41.54
N VAL A 383 -12.76 9.86 41.01
CA VAL A 383 -11.92 8.94 41.79
C VAL A 383 -10.57 9.58 42.07
N ALA A 384 -9.88 9.14 43.12
CA ALA A 384 -8.53 9.64 43.38
C ALA A 384 -7.57 9.12 42.30
N LEU A 385 -6.59 9.94 41.89
CA LEU A 385 -5.62 9.54 40.87
C LEU A 385 -4.84 8.26 41.26
N ASP A 386 -4.59 8.08 42.55
CA ASP A 386 -3.92 6.90 43.10
C ASP A 386 -4.74 5.61 43.01
N GLU A 387 -6.07 5.72 42.84
CA GLU A 387 -6.97 4.58 42.62
C GLU A 387 -7.02 4.16 41.15
N VAL A 388 -6.54 5.01 40.23
CA VAL A 388 -6.47 4.72 38.80
C VAL A 388 -5.28 3.82 38.51
N MET A 389 -5.48 2.87 37.59
CA MET A 389 -4.44 1.97 37.08
C MET A 389 -3.13 2.71 36.79
N SER A 390 -2.01 2.02 37.03
CA SER A 390 -0.69 2.65 36.93
C SER A 390 -0.36 3.07 35.50
N ALA A 391 0.46 4.12 35.34
CA ALA A 391 0.94 4.51 34.01
C ALA A 391 1.76 3.38 33.35
N ALA A 392 2.47 2.58 34.16
CA ALA A 392 3.20 1.40 33.71
C ALA A 392 2.29 0.31 33.11
N ASP A 393 1.02 0.22 33.52
CA ASP A 393 0.05 -0.70 32.92
C ASP A 393 -0.58 -0.12 31.65
N ILE A 394 -0.77 1.20 31.59
CA ILE A 394 -1.30 1.88 30.40
C ILE A 394 -0.30 1.79 29.23
N VAL A 395 0.99 2.04 29.47
CA VAL A 395 2.00 2.02 28.39
C VAL A 395 2.17 0.66 27.70
N LYS A 396 1.73 -0.44 28.33
CA LYS A 396 1.70 -1.78 27.72
C LYS A 396 0.71 -1.87 26.55
N ARG A 397 -0.29 -0.97 26.52
CA ARG A 397 -1.26 -0.82 25.41
C ARG A 397 -0.74 0.08 24.29
N PHE A 398 0.44 0.67 24.46
CA PHE A 398 1.04 1.56 23.48
C PHE A 398 2.02 0.80 22.59
N SER A 399 1.96 1.11 21.30
CA SER A 399 2.94 0.64 20.33
C SER A 399 3.53 1.78 19.52
N THR A 400 4.79 1.64 19.08
CA THR A 400 5.29 2.49 18.00
C THR A 400 4.84 1.92 16.66
N GLY A 401 4.37 2.79 15.77
CA GLY A 401 3.84 2.38 14.48
C GLY A 401 4.92 1.83 13.54
N ALA A 402 4.44 1.13 12.51
CA ALA A 402 5.26 0.43 11.52
C ALA A 402 6.10 1.39 10.65
N MET A 403 7.34 1.64 11.06
CA MET A 403 8.28 2.52 10.35
C MET A 403 9.51 1.73 9.92
N SER A 404 9.65 1.50 8.60
CA SER A 404 10.67 0.57 8.09
C SER A 404 12.09 1.06 8.34
N PHE A 405 12.98 0.15 8.74
CA PHE A 405 14.41 0.33 8.55
C PHE A 405 14.72 0.58 7.06
N GLY A 406 15.47 1.65 6.77
CA GLY A 406 15.65 2.22 5.42
C GLY A 406 14.88 3.51 5.22
N SER A 407 13.61 3.58 5.64
CA SER A 407 12.88 4.85 5.71
C SER A 407 13.45 5.73 6.84
N ILE A 408 13.58 5.13 8.03
CA ILE A 408 14.29 5.71 9.17
C ILE A 408 15.67 5.07 9.33
N SER A 409 16.59 5.79 9.96
CA SER A 409 17.94 5.34 10.27
C SER A 409 17.92 4.19 11.28
N ARG A 410 19.01 3.42 11.33
CA ARG A 410 19.18 2.36 12.34
C ARG A 410 19.05 2.93 13.75
N GLU A 411 19.68 4.09 13.98
CA GLU A 411 19.69 4.77 15.27
C GLU A 411 18.27 5.11 15.74
N ALA A 412 17.45 5.72 14.87
CA ALA A 412 16.07 6.01 15.22
C ALA A 412 15.24 4.74 15.45
N HIS A 413 15.45 3.70 14.63
CA HIS A 413 14.70 2.45 14.71
C HIS A 413 15.00 1.69 16.01
N THR A 414 16.28 1.52 16.37
CA THR A 414 16.67 0.82 17.60
C THR A 414 16.38 1.65 18.85
N THR A 415 16.45 2.98 18.80
CA THR A 415 16.01 3.85 19.91
C THR A 415 14.54 3.61 20.26
N LEU A 416 13.65 3.51 19.26
CA LEU A 416 12.24 3.19 19.50
C LEU A 416 12.08 1.78 20.09
N ALA A 417 12.82 0.80 19.57
CA ALA A 417 12.74 -0.57 20.08
C ALA A 417 13.17 -0.68 21.55
N ARG A 418 14.31 -0.07 21.90
CA ARG A 418 14.83 -0.03 23.28
C ARG A 418 13.84 0.65 24.23
N ALA A 419 13.26 1.77 23.81
CA ALA A 419 12.28 2.49 24.62
C ALA A 419 11.03 1.65 24.90
N MET A 420 10.43 1.05 23.87
CA MET A 420 9.20 0.27 24.02
C MET A 420 9.42 -1.00 24.84
N ASN A 421 10.53 -1.71 24.60
CA ASN A 421 10.87 -2.91 25.36
C ASN A 421 11.13 -2.60 26.84
N ALA A 422 11.71 -1.43 27.16
CA ALA A 422 11.95 -1.01 28.54
C ALA A 422 10.66 -0.74 29.33
N ILE A 423 9.61 -0.26 28.67
CA ILE A 423 8.32 0.08 29.31
C ILE A 423 7.26 -1.02 29.18
N GLY A 424 7.60 -2.16 28.56
CA GLY A 424 6.66 -3.25 28.31
C GLY A 424 5.63 -2.97 27.21
N GLY A 425 5.78 -1.87 26.46
CA GLY A 425 5.03 -1.63 25.22
C GLY A 425 5.67 -2.37 24.03
N LYS A 426 5.20 -2.08 22.81
CA LYS A 426 5.64 -2.82 21.62
C LYS A 426 6.22 -1.88 20.56
N SER A 427 7.33 -2.25 19.93
CA SER A 427 7.82 -1.57 18.72
C SER A 427 7.61 -2.42 17.48
N ASN A 428 7.47 -1.77 16.31
CA ASN A 428 7.16 -2.41 15.05
C ASN A 428 8.28 -2.20 14.01
N THR A 429 8.68 -3.28 13.33
CA THR A 429 9.76 -3.20 12.32
C THR A 429 9.44 -2.34 11.11
N GLY A 430 8.14 -2.20 10.77
CA GLY A 430 7.72 -1.81 9.43
C GLY A 430 8.13 -2.83 8.36
N GLU A 431 7.89 -2.48 7.10
CA GLU A 431 8.06 -3.35 5.92
C GLU A 431 9.52 -3.62 5.51
N GLY A 432 10.51 -3.19 6.30
CA GLY A 432 11.91 -3.13 5.88
C GLY A 432 12.77 -4.33 6.27
N GLY A 433 12.19 -5.34 6.94
CA GLY A 433 12.95 -6.36 7.67
C GLY A 433 13.56 -5.83 8.98
N GLU A 434 14.36 -6.65 9.64
CA GLU A 434 15.14 -6.29 10.82
C GLU A 434 16.48 -7.04 10.80
N GLU A 435 17.54 -6.39 11.29
CA GLU A 435 18.87 -6.99 11.30
C GLU A 435 18.95 -8.12 12.32
N ALA A 436 19.50 -9.27 11.91
CA ALA A 436 19.48 -10.50 12.72
C ALA A 436 20.35 -10.44 13.99
N ASP A 437 21.30 -9.50 14.07
CA ASP A 437 22.07 -9.25 15.30
C ASP A 437 21.18 -8.80 16.46
N ARG A 438 20.04 -8.16 16.15
CA ARG A 438 19.02 -7.76 17.14
C ARG A 438 18.27 -8.93 17.75
N TYR A 439 18.40 -10.15 17.21
CA TYR A 439 17.80 -11.37 17.78
C TYR A 439 18.72 -12.07 18.78
N LEU A 440 20.01 -11.76 18.74
CA LEU A 440 21.00 -12.43 19.57
C LEU A 440 20.85 -12.02 21.03
N PRO A 441 20.80 -12.97 21.98
CA PRO A 441 20.78 -12.62 23.39
C PRO A 441 22.05 -11.86 23.77
N LEU A 442 21.94 -11.03 24.79
CA LEU A 442 23.07 -10.33 25.38
C LEU A 442 24.04 -11.34 26.05
N PRO A 443 25.30 -10.96 26.35
CA PRO A 443 26.27 -11.85 26.98
C PRO A 443 25.83 -12.44 28.33
N ASP A 444 24.91 -11.78 29.04
CA ASP A 444 24.31 -12.23 30.30
C ASP A 444 23.11 -13.18 30.12
N GLY A 445 22.76 -13.50 28.86
CA GLY A 445 21.60 -14.33 28.50
C GLY A 445 20.28 -13.56 28.39
N GLY A 446 20.28 -12.25 28.65
CA GLY A 446 19.10 -11.39 28.53
C GLY A 446 18.62 -11.22 27.08
N LYS A 447 17.34 -10.86 26.93
CA LYS A 447 16.79 -10.50 25.60
C LYS A 447 17.45 -9.21 25.09
N ASN A 448 17.74 -9.16 23.80
CA ASN A 448 18.25 -7.95 23.19
C ASN A 448 17.18 -6.84 23.21
N PRO A 449 17.45 -5.68 23.83
CA PRO A 449 16.48 -4.59 23.91
C PRO A 449 16.23 -3.92 22.55
N GLU A 450 17.05 -4.20 21.53
CA GLU A 450 16.84 -3.69 20.18
C GLU A 450 15.87 -4.54 19.36
N ARG A 451 15.49 -5.75 19.78
CA ARG A 451 14.51 -6.58 19.04
C ARG A 451 13.13 -5.92 19.02
N SER A 452 12.55 -5.65 17.85
CA SER A 452 11.15 -5.21 17.81
C SER A 452 10.18 -6.34 18.16
N ALA A 453 9.14 -6.04 18.96
CA ALA A 453 8.14 -7.02 19.35
C ALA A 453 7.19 -7.38 18.18
N ILE A 454 6.83 -6.38 17.37
CA ILE A 454 5.95 -6.54 16.21
C ILE A 454 6.79 -6.64 14.94
N LYS A 455 6.54 -7.69 14.16
CA LYS A 455 7.21 -8.02 12.89
C LYS A 455 6.20 -7.89 11.76
N GLN A 456 6.41 -6.95 10.83
CA GLN A 456 5.48 -6.71 9.75
C GLN A 456 5.72 -7.60 8.53
N VAL A 457 4.64 -8.19 8.01
CA VAL A 457 4.61 -8.94 6.75
C VAL A 457 3.82 -8.09 5.75
N ALA A 458 4.52 -7.51 4.78
CA ALA A 458 3.96 -6.64 3.73
C ALA A 458 4.18 -7.23 2.32
N SER A 459 3.54 -6.67 1.30
CA SER A 459 3.57 -7.18 -0.09
C SER A 459 4.96 -7.38 -0.69
N GLY A 460 5.96 -6.59 -0.31
CA GLY A 460 7.34 -6.79 -0.78
C GLY A 460 8.08 -7.99 -0.17
N ARG A 461 7.56 -8.55 0.94
CA ARG A 461 8.19 -9.63 1.75
C ARG A 461 9.66 -9.37 2.11
N PHE A 462 10.07 -8.11 2.19
CA PHE A 462 11.45 -7.75 2.49
C PHE A 462 11.85 -8.22 3.89
N GLY A 463 12.91 -9.03 3.96
CA GLY A 463 13.47 -9.56 5.21
C GLY A 463 12.54 -10.53 5.95
N VAL A 464 11.49 -11.05 5.31
CA VAL A 464 10.57 -12.01 5.93
C VAL A 464 11.13 -13.43 5.75
N THR A 465 11.84 -13.92 6.76
CA THR A 465 12.37 -15.29 6.84
C THR A 465 11.76 -16.06 8.00
N ALA A 466 11.99 -17.39 8.05
CA ALA A 466 11.61 -18.18 9.22
C ALA A 466 12.22 -17.62 10.53
N GLU A 467 13.50 -17.21 10.53
CA GLU A 467 14.16 -16.60 11.71
C GLU A 467 13.49 -15.28 12.12
N TYR A 468 13.14 -14.43 11.15
CA TYR A 468 12.45 -13.17 11.40
C TYR A 468 11.08 -13.39 12.10
N LEU A 469 10.31 -14.36 11.61
CA LEU A 469 8.98 -14.68 12.11
C LEU A 469 9.00 -15.31 13.51
N VAL A 470 9.94 -16.21 13.81
CA VAL A 470 10.01 -16.83 15.15
C VAL A 470 10.49 -15.87 16.24
N ASN A 471 11.08 -14.73 15.85
CA ASN A 471 11.50 -13.66 16.75
C ASN A 471 10.43 -12.56 16.95
N SER A 472 9.18 -12.81 16.53
CA SER A 472 8.03 -11.92 16.78
C SER A 472 7.28 -12.28 18.05
N ASP A 473 6.75 -11.27 18.75
CA ASP A 473 5.62 -11.47 19.68
C ASP A 473 4.28 -11.24 18.95
N VAL A 474 4.26 -10.39 17.92
CA VAL A 474 3.12 -10.17 17.02
C VAL A 474 3.61 -10.13 15.57
N MET A 475 2.96 -10.86 14.68
CA MET A 475 3.17 -10.79 13.23
C MET A 475 2.05 -9.94 12.61
N GLN A 476 2.39 -8.76 12.08
CA GLN A 476 1.42 -7.83 11.51
C GLN A 476 1.38 -7.94 9.98
N ILE A 477 0.28 -8.45 9.44
CA ILE A 477 -0.04 -8.40 8.01
C ILE A 477 -0.44 -6.96 7.67
N LYS A 478 0.35 -6.31 6.80
CA LYS A 478 0.10 -4.95 6.35
C LYS A 478 -0.66 -4.95 5.03
N VAL A 479 -1.99 -4.93 5.11
CA VAL A 479 -2.84 -4.82 3.91
C VAL A 479 -2.73 -3.41 3.33
N ALA A 480 -2.78 -2.37 4.19
CA ALA A 480 -2.68 -0.98 3.76
C ALA A 480 -2.05 -0.07 4.83
N GLN A 481 -1.78 1.18 4.45
CA GLN A 481 -1.37 2.26 5.37
C GLN A 481 -2.09 3.56 5.02
N GLY A 482 -2.46 4.37 6.01
CA GLY A 482 -3.30 5.56 5.80
C GLY A 482 -2.72 6.61 4.84
N ALA A 483 -1.41 6.72 4.74
CA ALA A 483 -0.74 7.68 3.85
C ALA A 483 -0.82 7.36 2.34
N LYS A 484 -1.12 6.10 2.01
CA LYS A 484 -1.19 5.58 0.63
C LYS A 484 -1.91 4.23 0.58
N PRO A 485 -3.20 4.20 0.93
CA PRO A 485 -3.97 2.97 0.82
C PRO A 485 -4.17 2.59 -0.66
N GLY A 486 -4.28 1.28 -0.92
CA GLY A 486 -4.33 0.72 -2.28
C GLY A 486 -2.99 0.77 -3.05
N GLU A 487 -1.87 1.08 -2.39
CA GLU A 487 -0.54 1.19 -3.00
C GLU A 487 0.55 0.51 -2.15
N GLY A 488 1.68 0.20 -2.81
CA GLY A 488 2.83 -0.42 -2.18
C GLY A 488 3.78 0.52 -1.42
N GLY A 489 4.62 -0.11 -0.59
CA GLY A 489 5.80 0.50 0.02
C GLY A 489 6.74 1.16 -1.01
N GLN A 490 7.41 2.24 -0.62
CA GLN A 490 8.36 2.94 -1.49
C GLN A 490 9.62 3.31 -0.71
N LEU A 491 10.77 2.82 -1.17
CA LEU A 491 12.08 3.24 -0.70
C LEU A 491 12.94 3.69 -1.89
N PRO A 492 13.29 4.98 -1.98
CA PRO A 492 14.17 5.49 -3.03
C PRO A 492 15.52 4.76 -3.06
N GLY A 493 16.06 4.47 -4.25
CA GLY A 493 17.28 3.67 -4.41
C GLY A 493 18.52 4.26 -3.74
N HIS A 494 18.63 5.59 -3.69
CA HIS A 494 19.71 6.30 -2.98
C HIS A 494 19.62 6.18 -1.43
N LYS A 495 18.60 5.50 -0.90
CA LYS A 495 18.50 5.09 0.52
C LYS A 495 18.75 3.59 0.72
N VAL A 496 18.99 2.84 -0.35
CA VAL A 496 19.27 1.40 -0.31
C VAL A 496 20.78 1.21 -0.30
N ASP A 497 21.39 1.38 0.89
CA ASP A 497 22.80 1.06 1.08
C ASP A 497 23.02 -0.46 1.19
N ALA A 498 24.28 -0.90 1.33
CA ALA A 498 24.63 -2.32 1.42
C ALA A 498 23.96 -3.05 2.60
N THR A 499 23.76 -2.36 3.73
CA THR A 499 23.11 -2.94 4.92
C THR A 499 21.61 -3.11 4.69
N ILE A 500 20.94 -2.08 4.16
CA ILE A 500 19.53 -2.15 3.79
C ILE A 500 19.31 -3.24 2.73
N ALA A 501 20.16 -3.26 1.71
CA ALA A 501 20.09 -4.25 0.63
C ALA A 501 20.18 -5.69 1.18
N LYS A 502 21.12 -5.94 2.10
CA LYS A 502 21.30 -7.23 2.78
C LYS A 502 20.07 -7.64 3.58
N VAL A 503 19.53 -6.75 4.42
CA VAL A 503 18.34 -7.05 5.25
C VAL A 503 17.12 -7.35 4.38
N ARG A 504 17.02 -6.70 3.23
CA ARG A 504 15.88 -6.85 2.32
C ARG A 504 16.07 -7.93 1.26
N HIS A 505 17.21 -8.62 1.21
CA HIS A 505 17.58 -9.54 0.12
C HIS A 505 17.40 -8.89 -1.27
N SER A 506 18.00 -7.71 -1.42
CA SER A 506 17.91 -6.86 -2.61
C SER A 506 19.27 -6.30 -3.00
N THR A 507 19.32 -5.51 -4.07
CA THR A 507 20.56 -4.95 -4.63
C THR A 507 20.81 -3.52 -4.13
N PRO A 508 22.03 -3.17 -3.68
CA PRO A 508 22.38 -1.80 -3.32
C PRO A 508 22.10 -0.79 -4.45
N GLY A 509 21.61 0.40 -4.11
CA GLY A 509 21.34 1.50 -5.05
C GLY A 509 20.05 1.38 -5.86
N VAL A 510 19.41 0.20 -5.90
CA VAL A 510 18.19 -0.03 -6.67
C VAL A 510 16.96 0.38 -5.86
N GLY A 511 16.06 1.16 -6.46
CA GLY A 511 14.82 1.59 -5.82
C GLY A 511 13.85 0.44 -5.57
N LEU A 512 13.24 0.41 -4.38
CA LEU A 512 12.30 -0.64 -3.99
C LEU A 512 10.88 -0.09 -3.94
N ILE A 513 10.07 -0.46 -4.94
CA ILE A 513 8.63 -0.23 -4.97
C ILE A 513 7.99 -1.60 -4.75
N SER A 514 7.23 -1.73 -3.65
CA SER A 514 6.52 -2.98 -3.39
C SER A 514 5.29 -3.08 -4.30
N PRO A 515 4.84 -4.29 -4.65
CA PRO A 515 3.54 -4.46 -5.28
C PRO A 515 2.43 -3.83 -4.41
N PRO A 516 1.38 -3.22 -4.99
CA PRO A 516 0.22 -2.80 -4.23
C PRO A 516 -0.48 -3.95 -3.49
N PRO A 517 -0.77 -5.10 -4.13
CA PRO A 517 -1.39 -6.21 -3.44
C PRO A 517 -0.36 -7.10 -2.76
N HIS A 518 -0.81 -7.82 -1.75
CA HIS A 518 -0.20 -9.10 -1.39
C HIS A 518 -0.59 -10.11 -2.48
N HIS A 519 0.38 -10.71 -3.18
CA HIS A 519 0.09 -11.70 -4.23
C HIS A 519 -0.45 -13.04 -3.70
N ASP A 520 -0.53 -13.16 -2.37
CA ASP A 520 -1.14 -14.26 -1.62
C ASP A 520 -2.36 -13.81 -0.80
N ILE A 521 -2.97 -12.66 -1.14
CA ILE A 521 -4.24 -12.17 -0.59
C ILE A 521 -5.06 -11.54 -1.73
N TYR A 522 -5.82 -12.37 -2.44
CA TYR A 522 -6.77 -11.90 -3.46
C TYR A 522 -8.24 -11.96 -3.00
N SER A 523 -8.46 -12.50 -1.80
CA SER A 523 -9.76 -12.71 -1.19
C SER A 523 -9.62 -12.84 0.34
N ILE A 524 -10.75 -12.96 1.04
CA ILE A 524 -10.75 -13.15 2.49
C ILE A 524 -10.22 -14.53 2.90
N GLU A 525 -10.45 -15.56 2.09
CA GLU A 525 -9.95 -16.91 2.30
C GLU A 525 -8.42 -17.00 2.13
N ASP A 526 -7.86 -16.19 1.23
CA ASP A 526 -6.40 -16.06 1.09
C ASP A 526 -5.78 -15.37 2.31
N LEU A 527 -6.41 -14.32 2.85
CA LEU A 527 -5.98 -13.72 4.12
C LEU A 527 -6.02 -14.77 5.25
N ALA A 528 -7.09 -15.56 5.33
CA ALA A 528 -7.19 -16.65 6.31
C ALA A 528 -6.05 -17.66 6.14
N GLN A 529 -5.67 -17.96 4.90
CA GLN A 529 -4.53 -18.83 4.61
C GLN A 529 -3.20 -18.21 5.07
N LEU A 530 -2.96 -16.91 4.85
CA LEU A 530 -1.75 -16.26 5.35
C LEU A 530 -1.71 -16.21 6.89
N ILE A 531 -2.83 -15.92 7.55
CA ILE A 531 -2.92 -15.98 9.03
C ILE A 531 -2.55 -17.39 9.51
N TYR A 532 -3.08 -18.41 8.83
CA TYR A 532 -2.78 -19.81 9.13
C TYR A 532 -1.30 -20.16 8.90
N ASP A 533 -0.68 -19.69 7.81
CA ASP A 533 0.75 -19.89 7.53
C ASP A 533 1.63 -19.30 8.63
N LEU A 534 1.38 -18.03 8.99
CA LEU A 534 2.14 -17.31 10.02
C LEU A 534 2.00 -17.99 11.38
N LYS A 535 0.79 -18.41 11.74
CA LYS A 535 0.54 -19.12 13.00
C LYS A 535 1.18 -20.50 13.04
N ASN A 536 1.33 -21.18 11.90
CA ASN A 536 2.08 -22.43 11.85
C ASN A 536 3.58 -22.19 12.06
N VAL A 537 4.19 -21.18 11.43
CA VAL A 537 5.63 -20.87 11.66
C VAL A 537 5.92 -20.46 13.11
N ASN A 538 5.08 -19.60 13.68
CA ASN A 538 5.24 -19.15 15.07
C ASN A 538 3.92 -19.25 15.85
N PRO A 539 3.61 -20.42 16.44
CA PRO A 539 2.36 -20.65 17.18
C PRO A 539 2.18 -19.74 18.39
N ALA A 540 3.27 -19.23 18.96
CA ALA A 540 3.25 -18.41 20.17
C ALA A 540 2.92 -16.93 19.90
N ALA A 541 3.10 -16.45 18.67
CA ALA A 541 2.88 -15.05 18.32
C ALA A 541 1.43 -14.77 17.91
N ASP A 542 0.95 -13.57 18.22
CA ASP A 542 -0.36 -13.10 17.77
C ASP A 542 -0.29 -12.61 16.31
N VAL A 543 -1.36 -12.78 15.53
CA VAL A 543 -1.44 -12.27 14.16
C VAL A 543 -2.32 -11.02 14.10
N SER A 544 -1.71 -9.92 13.68
CA SER A 544 -2.35 -8.61 13.55
C SER A 544 -2.63 -8.29 12.08
N VAL A 545 -3.80 -7.74 11.74
CA VAL A 545 -4.10 -7.26 10.38
C VAL A 545 -4.28 -5.75 10.41
N LYS A 546 -3.46 -5.03 9.64
CA LYS A 546 -3.50 -3.58 9.56
C LYS A 546 -4.32 -3.13 8.34
N LEU A 547 -5.48 -2.53 8.63
CA LEU A 547 -6.44 -1.95 7.70
C LEU A 547 -6.38 -0.42 7.75
N VAL A 548 -7.02 0.23 6.78
CA VAL A 548 -7.15 1.69 6.72
C VAL A 548 -8.62 2.06 6.76
N SER A 549 -8.93 3.13 7.49
CA SER A 549 -10.28 3.68 7.58
C SER A 549 -10.79 4.11 6.21
N GLU A 550 -11.95 3.58 5.84
CA GLU A 550 -12.85 3.99 4.76
C GLU A 550 -14.25 3.45 5.10
N VAL A 551 -15.29 3.92 4.42
CA VAL A 551 -16.63 3.37 4.63
C VAL A 551 -16.66 1.90 4.19
N GLY A 552 -17.17 1.02 5.05
CA GLY A 552 -17.24 -0.43 4.80
C GLY A 552 -16.12 -1.24 5.45
N VAL A 553 -15.13 -0.58 6.07
CA VAL A 553 -14.03 -1.26 6.78
C VAL A 553 -14.55 -2.17 7.91
N GLY A 554 -15.71 -1.88 8.51
CA GLY A 554 -16.29 -2.74 9.54
C GLY A 554 -16.69 -4.11 9.01
N THR A 555 -17.20 -4.17 7.78
CA THR A 555 -17.53 -5.43 7.10
C THR A 555 -16.26 -6.24 6.81
N VAL A 556 -15.20 -5.57 6.33
CA VAL A 556 -13.89 -6.18 6.13
C VAL A 556 -13.35 -6.74 7.45
N ALA A 557 -13.38 -5.95 8.52
CA ALA A 557 -12.91 -6.35 9.84
C ALA A 557 -13.67 -7.56 10.40
N ALA A 558 -14.97 -7.67 10.16
CA ALA A 558 -15.75 -8.86 10.51
C ALA A 558 -15.26 -10.11 9.76
N GLY A 559 -14.91 -9.98 8.47
CA GLY A 559 -14.25 -11.03 7.70
C GLY A 559 -12.89 -11.40 8.31
N VAL A 560 -12.06 -10.41 8.64
CA VAL A 560 -10.73 -10.60 9.25
C VAL A 560 -10.82 -11.34 10.60
N ALA A 561 -11.80 -11.00 11.44
CA ALA A 561 -12.05 -11.71 12.69
C ALA A 561 -12.47 -13.17 12.45
N LYS A 562 -13.31 -13.43 11.43
CA LYS A 562 -13.67 -14.81 11.03
C LYS A 562 -12.49 -15.59 10.46
N ALA A 563 -11.56 -14.90 9.80
CA ALA A 563 -10.27 -15.42 9.33
C ALA A 563 -9.26 -15.69 10.47
N ARG A 564 -9.66 -15.48 11.73
CA ARG A 564 -8.91 -15.80 12.97
C ARG A 564 -7.74 -14.85 13.27
N ALA A 565 -7.76 -13.61 12.80
CA ALA A 565 -6.80 -12.61 13.29
C ALA A 565 -6.99 -12.38 14.79
N ASP A 566 -5.89 -12.33 15.56
CA ASP A 566 -5.92 -12.04 17.00
C ASP A 566 -6.11 -10.53 17.27
N HIS A 567 -5.71 -9.69 16.31
CA HIS A 567 -5.64 -8.25 16.46
C HIS A 567 -5.94 -7.54 15.13
N ILE A 568 -6.66 -6.42 15.18
CA ILE A 568 -6.94 -5.57 14.01
C ILE A 568 -6.49 -4.14 14.31
N THR A 569 -5.66 -3.57 13.45
CA THR A 569 -5.29 -2.15 13.50
C THR A 569 -6.11 -1.37 12.47
N ILE A 570 -6.83 -0.33 12.91
CA ILE A 570 -7.47 0.65 12.01
C ILE A 570 -6.62 1.91 11.95
N SER A 571 -6.06 2.19 10.78
CA SER A 571 -5.24 3.38 10.53
C SER A 571 -6.04 4.52 9.91
N GLY A 572 -5.87 5.73 10.43
CA GLY A 572 -6.38 6.96 9.82
C GLY A 572 -5.51 7.47 8.67
N TYR A 573 -6.11 8.27 7.78
CA TYR A 573 -5.41 8.95 6.68
C TYR A 573 -4.27 9.89 7.15
N ASP A 574 -4.32 10.33 8.41
CA ASP A 574 -3.29 11.14 9.09
C ASP A 574 -2.12 10.30 9.63
N GLY A 575 -1.96 9.06 9.17
CA GLY A 575 -0.76 8.24 9.36
C GLY A 575 0.46 8.75 8.56
N GLY A 576 1.66 8.65 9.14
CA GLY A 576 2.90 9.11 8.50
C GLY A 576 3.44 8.18 7.40
N THR A 577 4.35 8.70 6.56
CA THR A 577 5.10 7.90 5.58
C THR A 577 6.49 8.48 5.29
N GLY A 578 7.44 7.62 4.92
CA GLY A 578 8.76 8.04 4.43
C GLY A 578 8.72 8.57 3.00
N ALA A 579 7.84 8.02 2.15
CA ALA A 579 7.67 8.39 0.74
C ALA A 579 6.28 7.95 0.24
N SER A 580 5.56 8.86 -0.41
CA SER A 580 4.25 8.61 -1.02
C SER A 580 3.92 9.66 -2.08
N PRO A 581 3.15 9.33 -3.14
CA PRO A 581 2.55 10.33 -4.01
C PRO A 581 1.72 11.35 -3.22
N LEU A 582 1.83 12.63 -3.58
CA LEU A 582 1.08 13.70 -2.91
C LEU A 582 -0.43 13.53 -3.07
N THR A 583 -0.88 12.97 -4.20
CA THR A 583 -2.29 12.65 -4.47
C THR A 583 -2.85 11.76 -3.37
N SER A 584 -2.15 10.68 -3.03
CA SER A 584 -2.62 9.69 -2.05
C SER A 584 -2.56 10.23 -0.63
N LEU A 585 -1.52 11.01 -0.31
CA LEU A 585 -1.38 11.67 0.99
C LEU A 585 -2.54 12.61 1.32
N LYS A 586 -3.14 13.25 0.32
CA LYS A 586 -4.23 14.21 0.52
C LYS A 586 -5.62 13.63 0.33
N HIS A 587 -5.76 12.67 -0.57
CA HIS A 587 -7.06 12.32 -1.13
C HIS A 587 -7.47 10.87 -0.91
N ALA A 588 -6.65 10.02 -0.30
CA ALA A 588 -7.00 8.62 -0.05
C ALA A 588 -7.04 8.29 1.44
N GLY A 589 -8.00 7.46 1.85
CA GLY A 589 -8.25 7.15 3.26
C GLY A 589 -9.14 8.16 3.97
N SER A 590 -9.72 7.69 5.07
CA SER A 590 -10.65 8.42 5.92
C SER A 590 -10.11 8.60 7.35
N PRO A 591 -10.69 9.52 8.16
CA PRO A 591 -10.35 9.69 9.57
C PRO A 591 -10.51 8.39 10.35
N TRP A 592 -9.61 8.11 11.29
CA TRP A 592 -9.68 6.87 12.06
C TRP A 592 -10.90 6.83 12.98
N GLU A 593 -11.41 7.98 13.43
CA GLU A 593 -12.59 8.06 14.30
C GLU A 593 -13.79 7.35 13.65
N MET A 594 -13.95 7.53 12.34
CA MET A 594 -15.00 6.92 11.52
C MET A 594 -14.81 5.41 11.40
N GLY A 595 -13.65 4.97 10.92
CA GLY A 595 -13.39 3.55 10.67
C GLY A 595 -13.28 2.71 11.94
N LEU A 596 -12.77 3.29 13.03
CA LEU A 596 -12.71 2.62 14.34
C LEU A 596 -14.11 2.38 14.88
N ALA A 597 -14.97 3.40 14.88
CA ALA A 597 -16.35 3.27 15.34
C ALA A 597 -17.11 2.24 14.50
N GLU A 598 -17.04 2.32 13.17
CA GLU A 598 -17.70 1.35 12.28
C GLU A 598 -17.21 -0.09 12.53
N THR A 599 -15.90 -0.26 12.71
CA THR A 599 -15.29 -1.56 13.02
C THR A 599 -15.79 -2.11 14.35
N HIS A 600 -15.73 -1.30 15.41
CA HIS A 600 -16.22 -1.67 16.73
C HIS A 600 -17.70 -2.08 16.67
N GLN A 601 -18.55 -1.21 16.13
CA GLN A 601 -19.98 -1.42 16.02
C GLN A 601 -20.30 -2.72 15.26
N THR A 602 -19.67 -2.93 14.11
CA THR A 602 -19.90 -4.11 13.27
C THR A 602 -19.46 -5.39 13.96
N LEU A 603 -18.31 -5.40 14.64
CA LEU A 603 -17.82 -6.57 15.36
C LEU A 603 -18.71 -6.93 16.55
N VAL A 604 -19.24 -5.93 17.27
CA VAL A 604 -20.19 -6.16 18.37
C VAL A 604 -21.48 -6.74 17.85
N LEU A 605 -22.07 -6.14 16.82
CA LEU A 605 -23.32 -6.61 16.19
C LEU A 605 -23.22 -8.05 15.65
N ASN A 606 -22.02 -8.52 15.31
CA ASN A 606 -21.78 -9.88 14.82
C ASN A 606 -21.29 -10.86 15.91
N GLY A 607 -21.14 -10.44 17.16
CA GLY A 607 -20.62 -11.30 18.25
C GLY A 607 -19.16 -11.72 18.03
N LEU A 608 -18.35 -10.87 17.39
CA LEU A 608 -16.95 -11.14 17.05
C LEU A 608 -15.95 -10.32 17.89
N ARG A 609 -16.42 -9.22 18.51
CA ARG A 609 -15.59 -8.20 19.16
C ARG A 609 -14.77 -8.72 20.36
N SER A 610 -15.31 -9.64 21.16
CA SER A 610 -14.66 -10.18 22.37
C SER A 610 -13.34 -10.91 22.10
N ARG A 611 -13.16 -11.42 20.88
CA ARG A 611 -12.05 -12.31 20.51
C ARG A 611 -10.87 -11.61 19.84
N VAL A 612 -11.02 -10.32 19.53
CA VAL A 612 -10.05 -9.57 18.73
C VAL A 612 -9.69 -8.28 19.44
N ALA A 613 -8.40 -8.04 19.64
CA ALA A 613 -7.91 -6.76 20.11
C ALA A 613 -7.99 -5.71 18.98
N LEU A 614 -8.66 -4.60 19.23
CA LEU A 614 -8.69 -3.46 18.30
C LEU A 614 -7.62 -2.45 18.67
N GLN A 615 -6.81 -2.07 17.70
CA GLN A 615 -5.85 -0.97 17.82
C GLN A 615 -6.21 0.14 16.87
N VAL A 616 -5.97 1.38 17.30
CA VAL A 616 -6.05 2.54 16.43
C VAL A 616 -4.69 3.21 16.28
N ASP A 617 -4.37 3.65 15.07
CA ASP A 617 -3.27 4.58 14.81
C ASP A 617 -3.69 5.66 13.79
N GLY A 618 -2.90 6.73 13.68
CA GLY A 618 -3.21 7.88 12.83
C GLY A 618 -3.26 9.16 13.64
N GLY A 619 -2.15 9.89 13.67
CA GLY A 619 -2.09 11.20 14.34
C GLY A 619 -2.46 11.22 15.83
N LEU A 620 -2.26 10.15 16.61
CA LEU A 620 -2.37 10.22 18.07
C LEU A 620 -1.18 10.99 18.66
N ARG A 621 -1.47 11.92 19.59
CA ARG A 621 -0.52 12.91 20.11
C ARG A 621 -0.56 13.05 21.64
N THR A 622 -1.75 12.98 22.23
CA THR A 622 -1.99 13.27 23.66
C THR A 622 -2.75 12.14 24.35
N GLY A 623 -2.85 12.17 25.68
CA GLY A 623 -3.68 11.24 26.44
C GLY A 623 -5.17 11.38 26.13
N ARG A 624 -5.61 12.57 25.71
CA ARG A 624 -6.99 12.80 25.23
C ARG A 624 -7.30 11.99 23.98
N ASP A 625 -6.37 11.92 23.01
CA ASP A 625 -6.55 11.10 21.81
C ASP A 625 -6.73 9.61 22.17
N VAL A 626 -5.99 9.11 23.16
CA VAL A 626 -6.09 7.73 23.68
C VAL A 626 -7.47 7.48 24.28
N VAL A 627 -7.95 8.37 25.15
CA VAL A 627 -9.28 8.21 25.78
C VAL A 627 -10.39 8.24 24.72
N ILE A 628 -10.32 9.12 23.72
CA ILE A 628 -11.30 9.12 22.62
C ILE A 628 -11.23 7.81 21.82
N GLY A 629 -10.04 7.32 21.50
CA GLY A 629 -9.87 6.03 20.85
C GLY A 629 -10.48 4.88 21.66
N ALA A 630 -10.29 4.88 22.99
CA ALA A 630 -10.91 3.89 23.88
C ALA A 630 -12.43 3.96 23.82
N LEU A 631 -13.01 5.15 23.96
CA LEU A 631 -14.46 5.39 23.92
C LEU A 631 -15.08 4.96 22.58
N LEU A 632 -14.35 5.12 21.47
CA LEU A 632 -14.76 4.64 20.14
C LEU A 632 -14.49 3.14 19.91
N GLY A 633 -13.84 2.46 20.85
CA GLY A 633 -13.75 1.00 20.90
C GLY A 633 -12.36 0.38 20.81
N ALA A 634 -11.27 1.15 20.85
CA ALA A 634 -9.90 0.61 20.79
C ALA A 634 -9.41 0.06 22.15
N ASP A 635 -8.72 -1.08 22.12
CA ASP A 635 -8.02 -1.70 23.25
C ASP A 635 -6.54 -1.26 23.33
N GLU A 636 -5.90 -1.02 22.18
CA GLU A 636 -4.49 -0.62 22.03
C GLU A 636 -4.31 0.62 21.14
N PHE A 637 -3.16 1.30 21.24
CA PHE A 637 -2.91 2.60 20.61
C PHE A 637 -1.54 2.68 19.96
N GLY A 638 -1.50 3.01 18.66
CA GLY A 638 -0.27 3.11 17.88
C GLY A 638 0.18 4.56 17.65
N PHE A 639 1.47 4.82 17.89
CA PHE A 639 2.08 6.16 17.77
C PHE A 639 3.26 6.13 16.81
N SER A 640 3.29 7.02 15.81
CA SER A 640 4.39 7.08 14.83
C SER A 640 5.11 8.43 14.87
N THR A 641 4.43 9.50 14.44
CA THR A 641 5.06 10.82 14.28
C THR A 641 5.49 11.44 15.61
N ALA A 642 4.65 11.38 16.65
CA ALA A 642 4.95 11.96 17.97
C ALA A 642 6.22 11.36 18.61
N PRO A 643 6.40 10.02 18.70
CA PRO A 643 7.65 9.47 19.24
C PRO A 643 8.88 9.74 18.35
N LEU A 644 8.72 9.89 17.01
CA LEU A 644 9.80 10.38 16.17
C LEU A 644 10.17 11.85 16.46
N ILE A 645 9.19 12.70 16.76
CA ILE A 645 9.42 14.09 17.19
C ILE A 645 10.13 14.12 18.53
N ALA A 646 9.68 13.31 19.51
CA ALA A 646 10.34 13.14 20.80
C ALA A 646 11.81 12.69 20.62
N ALA A 647 12.07 11.79 19.66
CA ALA A 647 13.43 11.36 19.29
C ALA A 647 14.23 12.41 18.49
N GLY A 648 13.61 13.47 17.96
CA GLY A 648 14.32 14.60 17.34
C GLY A 648 13.82 15.09 15.98
N CYS A 649 12.77 14.50 15.40
CA CYS A 649 12.18 15.00 14.15
C CYS A 649 11.68 16.45 14.30
N ILE A 650 12.04 17.33 13.36
CA ILE A 650 11.69 18.77 13.36
C ILE A 650 10.60 19.15 12.35
N MET A 651 9.89 18.15 11.88
CA MET A 651 8.87 18.23 10.85
C MET A 651 9.20 18.91 9.48
N MET A 652 10.40 18.64 8.92
CA MET A 652 10.84 19.19 7.60
C MET A 652 10.15 18.59 6.34
N ARG A 653 9.57 17.38 6.40
CA ARG A 653 8.86 16.69 5.28
C ARG A 653 9.71 16.36 4.05
N LYS A 654 11.01 16.12 4.24
CA LYS A 654 11.98 15.68 3.20
C LYS A 654 12.50 14.25 3.41
N CYS A 655 11.71 13.38 4.03
CA CYS A 655 12.13 12.02 4.42
C CYS A 655 12.54 11.17 3.20
N HIS A 656 11.90 11.42 2.06
CA HIS A 656 12.11 10.74 0.78
C HIS A 656 13.38 11.19 0.04
N LEU A 657 14.02 12.30 0.43
CA LEU A 657 15.19 12.86 -0.24
C LEU A 657 16.52 12.45 0.40
N ASN A 658 16.48 11.62 1.45
CA ASN A 658 17.67 11.21 2.21
C ASN A 658 18.44 12.36 2.90
N THR A 659 17.86 13.56 2.98
CA THR A 659 18.52 14.80 3.44
C THR A 659 18.05 15.22 4.85
N CYS A 660 17.66 14.26 5.69
CA CYS A 660 17.16 14.56 7.03
C CYS A 660 18.24 15.26 7.89
N PRO A 661 18.03 16.51 8.33
CA PRO A 661 19.07 17.30 8.99
C PRO A 661 19.44 16.82 10.40
N VAL A 662 18.59 15.97 10.98
CA VAL A 662 18.66 15.47 12.37
C VAL A 662 18.88 13.96 12.45
N GLY A 663 19.28 13.31 11.35
CA GLY A 663 19.66 11.90 11.35
C GLY A 663 18.52 10.89 11.58
N VAL A 664 17.24 11.31 11.48
CA VAL A 664 16.08 10.43 11.68
C VAL A 664 15.73 9.64 10.42
N ALA A 665 15.44 10.31 9.31
CA ALA A 665 14.91 9.71 8.08
C ALA A 665 15.94 9.71 6.94
N THR A 666 17.14 9.22 7.20
CA THR A 666 18.28 9.22 6.26
C THR A 666 19.17 8.00 6.49
N GLN A 667 19.77 7.49 5.41
CA GLN A 667 20.83 6.50 5.42
C GLN A 667 22.22 7.11 5.16
N ASP A 668 22.30 8.42 4.91
CA ASP A 668 23.57 9.13 4.77
C ASP A 668 24.37 9.05 6.09
N PRO A 669 25.59 8.46 6.10
CA PRO A 669 26.39 8.31 7.32
C PRO A 669 26.77 9.63 8.01
N VAL A 670 26.93 10.73 7.25
CA VAL A 670 27.26 12.05 7.80
C VAL A 670 26.04 12.65 8.51
N LEU A 671 24.86 12.53 7.90
CA LEU A 671 23.62 13.03 8.50
C LEU A 671 23.16 12.15 9.67
N ARG A 672 23.36 10.84 9.62
CA ARG A 672 23.06 9.92 10.74
C ARG A 672 23.82 10.26 12.02
N LYS A 673 25.07 10.72 11.92
CA LYS A 673 25.87 11.22 13.08
C LYS A 673 25.22 12.41 13.81
N ARG A 674 24.26 13.09 13.17
CA ARG A 674 23.49 14.20 13.77
C ARG A 674 22.30 13.73 14.62
N PHE A 675 21.99 12.44 14.64
CA PHE A 675 20.94 11.91 15.50
C PHE A 675 21.33 12.05 16.98
N LYS A 676 20.45 12.68 17.76
CA LYS A 676 20.63 12.94 19.21
C LYS A 676 19.48 12.39 20.06
N GLY A 677 18.58 11.62 19.46
CA GLY A 677 17.48 10.98 20.20
C GLY A 677 18.00 9.89 21.12
N THR A 678 17.41 9.76 22.30
CA THR A 678 17.72 8.69 23.25
C THR A 678 16.45 7.92 23.60
N PRO A 679 16.55 6.66 24.05
CA PRO A 679 15.38 5.91 24.50
C PRO A 679 14.59 6.64 25.60
N GLU A 680 15.27 7.34 26.50
CA GLU A 680 14.66 8.07 27.61
C GLU A 680 13.71 9.17 27.15
N HIS A 681 14.00 9.87 26.05
CA HIS A 681 13.08 10.86 25.47
C HIS A 681 11.76 10.22 25.04
N VAL A 682 11.83 9.02 24.44
CA VAL A 682 10.65 8.29 23.98
C VAL A 682 9.88 7.69 25.16
N ILE A 683 10.59 7.16 26.16
CA ILE A 683 10.03 6.65 27.42
C ILE A 683 9.25 7.77 28.13
N ASN A 684 9.87 8.95 28.30
CA ASN A 684 9.23 10.11 28.92
C ASN A 684 7.93 10.49 28.19
N PHE A 685 7.96 10.54 26.85
CA PHE A 685 6.76 10.81 26.05
C PHE A 685 5.61 9.85 26.39
N PHE A 686 5.86 8.54 26.36
CA PHE A 686 4.81 7.55 26.61
C PHE A 686 4.29 7.57 28.04
N PHE A 687 5.16 7.77 29.03
CA PHE A 687 4.72 7.94 30.41
C PHE A 687 3.90 9.23 30.61
N TYR A 688 4.26 10.32 29.96
CA TYR A 688 3.46 11.55 30.03
C TYR A 688 2.07 11.38 29.39
N VAL A 689 1.98 10.75 28.23
CA VAL A 689 0.69 10.39 27.63
C VAL A 689 -0.12 9.49 28.58
N ALA A 690 0.50 8.49 29.20
CA ALA A 690 -0.17 7.61 30.14
C ALA A 690 -0.64 8.33 31.42
N GLU A 691 0.16 9.24 31.98
CA GLU A 691 -0.26 10.05 33.13
C GLU A 691 -1.43 10.99 32.80
N GLU A 692 -1.47 11.52 31.57
CA GLU A 692 -2.61 12.30 31.10
C GLU A 692 -3.88 11.44 30.98
N VAL A 693 -3.75 10.19 30.49
CA VAL A 693 -4.86 9.21 30.48
C VAL A 693 -5.35 8.95 31.91
N ARG A 694 -4.45 8.77 32.88
CA ARG A 694 -4.84 8.56 34.29
C ARG A 694 -5.62 9.74 34.85
N ALA A 695 -5.16 10.95 34.58
CA ALA A 695 -5.84 12.17 35.02
C ALA A 695 -7.26 12.25 34.45
N LEU A 696 -7.42 11.96 33.16
CA LEU A 696 -8.74 11.95 32.50
C LEU A 696 -9.66 10.85 33.08
N LEU A 697 -9.17 9.63 33.27
CA LEU A 697 -9.94 8.55 33.91
C LEU A 697 -10.42 8.96 35.31
N ALA A 698 -9.54 9.59 36.10
CA ALA A 698 -9.87 10.09 37.44
C ALA A 698 -11.01 11.14 37.39
N GLU A 699 -10.92 12.10 36.47
CA GLU A 699 -11.94 13.13 36.26
C GLU A 699 -13.27 12.58 35.73
N MET A 700 -13.22 11.51 34.93
CA MET A 700 -14.40 10.79 34.45
C MET A 700 -15.01 9.86 35.51
N GLY A 701 -14.28 9.55 36.59
CA GLY A 701 -14.74 8.66 37.67
C GLY A 701 -14.54 7.17 37.37
N TYR A 702 -13.46 6.82 36.66
CA TYR A 702 -13.08 5.45 36.31
C TYR A 702 -11.68 5.12 36.80
N THR A 703 -11.44 3.87 37.17
CA THR A 703 -10.13 3.41 37.68
C THR A 703 -9.34 2.63 36.64
N HIS A 704 -9.98 2.09 35.60
CA HIS A 704 -9.33 1.29 34.57
C HIS A 704 -9.80 1.70 33.18
N LEU A 705 -8.90 1.64 32.20
CA LEU A 705 -9.21 1.98 30.81
C LEU A 705 -10.27 1.05 30.20
N ASP A 706 -10.28 -0.23 30.56
CA ASP A 706 -11.24 -1.22 30.04
C ASP A 706 -12.70 -0.86 30.35
N GLN A 707 -12.93 -0.13 31.45
CA GLN A 707 -14.27 0.26 31.87
C GLN A 707 -14.95 1.26 30.94
N ILE A 708 -14.18 1.92 30.07
CA ILE A 708 -14.69 2.94 29.14
C ILE A 708 -14.64 2.48 27.67
N ILE A 709 -14.06 1.31 27.38
CA ILE A 709 -13.88 0.88 25.99
C ILE A 709 -15.26 0.68 25.32
N GLY A 710 -15.47 1.38 24.21
CA GLY A 710 -16.73 1.35 23.45
C GLY A 710 -17.89 2.12 24.09
N ASP A 711 -17.67 2.86 25.19
CA ASP A 711 -18.72 3.62 25.86
C ASP A 711 -18.93 5.01 25.23
N THR A 712 -19.45 5.02 23.99
CA THR A 712 -19.64 6.24 23.21
C THR A 712 -20.64 7.23 23.82
N ASP A 713 -21.46 6.82 24.79
CA ASP A 713 -22.39 7.70 25.54
C ASP A 713 -21.66 8.79 26.35
N LEU A 714 -20.35 8.59 26.61
CA LEU A 714 -19.47 9.55 27.28
C LEU A 714 -18.91 10.59 26.31
N LEU A 715 -19.20 10.50 25.01
CA LEU A 715 -18.84 11.49 24.01
C LEU A 715 -20.06 12.35 23.66
N GLU A 716 -19.83 13.65 23.56
CA GLU A 716 -20.82 14.58 23.03
C GLU A 716 -20.18 15.56 22.04
N LYS A 717 -20.97 16.04 21.08
CA LYS A 717 -20.55 17.13 20.20
C LYS A 717 -20.48 18.43 21.03
N ARG A 718 -19.41 19.20 20.89
CA ARG A 718 -19.29 20.52 21.54
C ARG A 718 -20.42 21.47 21.10
N GLY A 719 -21.01 22.19 22.05
CA GLY A 719 -22.16 23.08 21.81
C GLY A 719 -21.84 24.42 21.11
N LEU A 720 -20.62 24.96 21.26
CA LEU A 720 -20.16 26.18 20.57
C LEU A 720 -19.12 25.83 19.51
N ILE A 721 -19.57 25.68 18.25
CA ILE A 721 -18.69 25.63 17.08
C ILE A 721 -18.80 26.98 16.37
N GLN A 722 -17.82 27.86 16.58
CA GLN A 722 -17.83 29.20 15.99
C GLN A 722 -17.69 29.16 14.46
N HIS A 723 -16.95 28.19 13.93
CA HIS A 723 -16.64 28.05 12.51
C HIS A 723 -17.88 27.72 11.66
N TRP A 724 -18.16 28.57 10.66
CA TRP A 724 -19.41 28.57 9.89
C TRP A 724 -19.67 27.27 9.13
N LYS A 725 -18.66 26.65 8.50
CA LYS A 725 -18.82 25.33 7.81
C LYS A 725 -18.98 24.16 8.77
N ALA A 726 -18.41 24.25 9.97
CA ALA A 726 -18.37 23.14 10.92
C ALA A 726 -19.63 23.04 11.81
N ARG A 727 -20.50 24.06 11.80
CA ARG A 727 -21.76 24.06 12.58
C ARG A 727 -22.66 22.88 12.21
N GLY A 728 -22.74 22.57 10.91
CA GLY A 728 -23.57 21.50 10.37
C GLY A 728 -23.02 20.08 10.55
N LEU A 729 -21.85 19.90 11.17
CA LEU A 729 -21.24 18.56 11.31
C LEU A 729 -22.08 17.64 12.20
N ASP A 730 -22.42 16.44 11.74
CA ASP A 730 -23.10 15.43 12.56
C ASP A 730 -22.23 14.18 12.76
N PHE A 731 -22.20 13.70 14.00
CA PHE A 731 -21.42 12.54 14.45
C PHE A 731 -22.30 11.43 15.04
N SER A 732 -23.63 11.57 14.99
CA SER A 732 -24.60 10.65 15.56
C SER A 732 -24.35 9.18 15.17
N LYS A 733 -24.07 8.91 13.89
CA LYS A 733 -23.75 7.56 13.37
C LYS A 733 -22.51 6.95 14.01
N MET A 734 -21.51 7.77 14.30
CA MET A 734 -20.24 7.32 14.89
C MET A 734 -20.34 7.15 16.42
N PHE A 735 -21.23 7.91 17.08
CA PHE A 735 -21.52 7.73 18.51
C PHE A 735 -22.55 6.65 18.79
N PHE A 736 -23.11 6.00 17.76
CA PHE A 736 -24.04 4.89 17.95
C PHE A 736 -23.39 3.76 18.76
N LYS A 737 -24.07 3.36 19.83
CA LYS A 737 -23.67 2.28 20.72
C LYS A 737 -24.57 1.05 20.48
N PRO A 738 -24.04 -0.07 19.99
CA PRO A 738 -24.81 -1.29 19.88
C PRO A 738 -25.21 -1.82 21.27
N ASP A 739 -26.40 -2.42 21.36
CA ASP A 739 -26.85 -3.09 22.59
C ASP A 739 -26.14 -4.44 22.76
N ALA A 740 -25.26 -4.53 23.75
CA ALA A 740 -24.49 -5.72 24.08
C ALA A 740 -23.99 -5.67 25.53
N PRO A 741 -23.79 -6.83 26.19
CA PRO A 741 -23.16 -6.86 27.51
C PRO A 741 -21.70 -6.38 27.44
N HIS A 742 -21.18 -5.85 28.55
CA HIS A 742 -19.89 -5.15 28.55
C HIS A 742 -18.72 -6.04 28.11
N GLU A 743 -18.73 -7.32 28.48
CA GLU A 743 -17.72 -8.32 28.07
C GLU A 743 -17.70 -8.60 26.56
N ALA A 744 -18.78 -8.25 25.84
CA ALA A 744 -18.89 -8.41 24.39
C ALA A 744 -18.47 -7.15 23.61
N VAL A 745 -18.24 -6.00 24.28
CA VAL A 745 -17.85 -4.75 23.61
C VAL A 745 -16.34 -4.52 23.56
N HIS A 746 -15.55 -5.27 24.33
CA HIS A 746 -14.09 -5.14 24.34
C HIS A 746 -13.40 -6.51 24.32
N TRP A 747 -12.08 -6.53 24.14
CA TRP A 747 -11.32 -7.76 24.03
C TRP A 747 -11.20 -8.47 25.39
N THR A 748 -11.76 -9.67 25.49
CA THR A 748 -11.84 -10.46 26.74
C THR A 748 -11.30 -11.88 26.60
N GLU A 749 -11.19 -12.41 25.38
CA GLU A 749 -10.72 -13.78 25.13
C GLU A 749 -9.82 -13.88 23.89
N ARG A 750 -8.98 -14.92 23.83
CA ARG A 750 -8.05 -15.15 22.71
C ARG A 750 -8.71 -15.99 21.60
N GLN A 751 -8.28 -15.78 20.35
CA GLN A 751 -8.72 -16.65 19.25
C GLN A 751 -8.19 -18.08 19.41
N LYS A 752 -9.05 -19.07 19.11
CA LYS A 752 -8.63 -20.45 18.89
C LYS A 752 -8.27 -20.65 17.42
N HIS A 753 -7.00 -20.99 17.18
CA HIS A 753 -6.46 -21.28 15.85
C HIS A 753 -6.51 -22.77 15.54
N PRO A 754 -6.86 -23.21 14.32
CA PRO A 754 -7.00 -24.62 13.96
C PRO A 754 -5.64 -25.29 13.64
N ILE A 755 -4.69 -25.22 14.58
CA ILE A 755 -3.30 -25.70 14.41
C ILE A 755 -2.97 -26.91 15.30
N ASP A 756 -3.98 -27.56 15.86
CA ASP A 756 -3.80 -28.69 16.78
C ASP A 756 -3.60 -30.04 16.09
N ASP A 757 -4.26 -30.24 14.93
CA ASP A 757 -4.26 -31.52 14.20
C ASP A 757 -3.48 -31.43 12.87
N VAL A 758 -2.51 -30.53 12.79
CA VAL A 758 -1.72 -30.30 11.56
C VAL A 758 -0.64 -31.36 11.38
N LEU A 759 -0.37 -31.72 10.12
CA LEU A 759 0.63 -32.73 9.75
C LEU A 759 2.02 -32.44 10.33
N ASP A 760 2.38 -31.16 10.47
CA ASP A 760 3.68 -30.75 11.02
C ASP A 760 3.94 -31.21 12.44
N ARG A 761 2.91 -31.41 13.28
CA ARG A 761 3.14 -31.94 14.63
C ARG A 761 3.73 -33.34 14.58
N LYS A 762 3.26 -34.15 13.63
CA LYS A 762 3.82 -35.48 13.36
C LYS A 762 5.22 -35.37 12.75
N LEU A 763 5.46 -34.42 11.84
CA LEU A 763 6.79 -34.18 11.28
C LEU A 763 7.81 -33.80 12.37
N ILE A 764 7.43 -32.92 13.30
CA ILE A 764 8.27 -32.50 14.43
C ILE A 764 8.56 -33.67 15.36
N GLU A 765 7.56 -34.50 15.66
CA GLU A 765 7.73 -35.70 16.48
C GLU A 765 8.77 -36.65 15.86
N LEU A 766 8.64 -36.94 14.56
CA LEU A 766 9.55 -37.82 13.83
C LEU A 766 10.93 -37.17 13.61
N ALA A 767 11.00 -35.84 13.57
CA ALA A 767 12.25 -35.08 13.39
C ALA A 767 13.01 -34.80 14.70
N LYS A 768 12.52 -35.26 15.87
CA LYS A 768 13.20 -35.05 17.17
C LYS A 768 14.70 -35.40 17.16
N PRO A 769 15.17 -36.54 16.59
CA PRO A 769 16.60 -36.84 16.54
C PRO A 769 17.43 -35.78 15.80
N ALA A 770 16.87 -35.16 14.74
CA ALA A 770 17.49 -34.06 14.03
C ALA A 770 17.47 -32.76 14.85
N LEU A 771 16.35 -32.47 15.52
CA LEU A 771 16.19 -31.23 16.29
C LEU A 771 17.03 -31.22 17.58
N ASP A 772 17.21 -32.37 18.24
CA ASP A 772 17.90 -32.46 19.52
C ASP A 772 19.38 -32.81 19.35
N ALA A 773 19.69 -33.75 18.46
CA ALA A 773 21.04 -34.30 18.29
C ALA A 773 21.68 -34.02 16.91
N ARG A 774 20.99 -33.30 16.02
CA ARG A 774 21.45 -33.00 14.64
C ARG A 774 21.75 -34.25 13.82
N GLN A 775 21.04 -35.34 14.09
CA GLN A 775 21.16 -36.58 13.35
C GLN A 775 20.28 -36.55 12.08
N PRO A 776 20.76 -37.05 10.94
CA PRO A 776 19.92 -37.19 9.75
C PRO A 776 18.71 -38.09 9.98
N VAL A 777 17.54 -37.65 9.52
CA VAL A 777 16.28 -38.41 9.57
C VAL A 777 15.61 -38.41 8.20
N SER A 778 14.95 -39.53 7.87
CA SER A 778 14.12 -39.67 6.68
C SER A 778 12.69 -40.02 7.10
N ILE A 779 11.72 -39.30 6.56
CA ILE A 779 10.30 -39.39 6.93
C ILE A 779 9.47 -39.61 5.66
N GLU A 780 8.62 -40.63 5.64
CA GLU A 780 7.68 -40.88 4.55
C GLU A 780 6.24 -40.84 5.04
N LEU A 781 5.38 -40.00 4.44
CA LEU A 781 3.98 -39.85 4.83
C LEU A 781 3.06 -39.58 3.62
N PRO A 782 1.75 -39.91 3.71
CA PRO A 782 0.77 -39.42 2.72
C PRO A 782 0.43 -37.94 2.97
N ILE A 783 -0.03 -37.23 1.93
CA ILE A 783 -0.53 -35.85 2.02
C ILE A 783 -1.81 -35.65 1.19
N ARG A 784 -2.71 -34.79 1.67
CA ARG A 784 -3.96 -34.41 1.02
C ARG A 784 -4.10 -32.90 0.92
N ASN A 785 -5.00 -32.43 0.04
CA ASN A 785 -5.18 -31.00 -0.22
C ASN A 785 -5.67 -30.19 1.01
N VAL A 786 -6.17 -30.86 2.04
CA VAL A 786 -6.54 -30.28 3.33
C VAL A 786 -5.34 -30.04 4.25
N ASP A 787 -4.22 -30.72 4.00
CA ASP A 787 -2.95 -30.54 4.70
C ASP A 787 -2.26 -29.30 4.13
N ARG A 788 -2.49 -28.17 4.79
CA ARG A 788 -2.00 -26.85 4.38
C ARG A 788 -0.79 -26.43 5.20
N SER A 789 0.05 -25.58 4.62
CA SER A 789 1.25 -25.02 5.29
C SER A 789 2.23 -26.08 5.79
N THR A 790 2.21 -27.29 5.22
CA THR A 790 3.09 -28.38 5.64
C THR A 790 4.55 -27.96 5.52
N GLY A 791 5.32 -28.16 6.58
CA GLY A 791 6.73 -27.78 6.74
C GLY A 791 6.95 -26.46 7.47
N ALA A 792 5.94 -25.60 7.58
CA ALA A 792 6.08 -24.27 8.17
C ALA A 792 6.37 -24.32 9.68
N MET A 793 5.67 -25.15 10.45
CA MET A 793 5.86 -25.27 11.89
C MET A 793 7.14 -26.02 12.21
N LEU A 794 7.48 -27.07 11.44
CA LEU A 794 8.79 -27.72 11.53
C LEU A 794 9.93 -26.72 11.30
N SER A 795 9.79 -25.86 10.29
CA SER A 795 10.80 -24.84 9.97
C SER A 795 10.92 -23.76 11.03
N GLY A 796 9.80 -23.39 11.66
CA GLY A 796 9.81 -22.55 12.84
C GLY A 796 10.62 -23.16 13.98
N GLU A 797 10.46 -24.46 14.25
CA GLU A 797 11.22 -25.17 15.27
C GLU A 797 12.73 -25.28 14.94
N VAL A 798 13.09 -25.45 13.67
CA VAL A 798 14.48 -25.40 13.20
C VAL A 798 15.06 -23.99 13.39
N ALA A 799 14.35 -22.95 12.95
CA ALA A 799 14.80 -21.57 13.03
C ALA A 799 14.96 -21.09 14.48
N LYS A 800 14.07 -21.49 15.41
CA LYS A 800 14.21 -21.17 16.84
C LYS A 800 15.50 -21.73 17.45
N ARG A 801 15.88 -22.96 17.09
CA ARG A 801 17.05 -23.65 17.66
C ARG A 801 18.35 -23.26 16.96
N PHE A 802 18.31 -23.12 15.65
CA PHE A 802 19.51 -23.05 14.80
C PHE A 802 19.62 -21.77 13.98
N LYS A 803 18.65 -20.85 14.12
CA LYS A 803 18.61 -19.55 13.43
C LYS A 803 18.54 -19.73 11.92
N HIS A 804 18.78 -18.68 11.12
CA HIS A 804 18.82 -18.80 9.66
C HIS A 804 19.93 -19.74 9.15
N LYS A 805 20.98 -19.97 9.97
CA LYS A 805 22.03 -20.95 9.64
C LYS A 805 21.49 -22.38 9.54
N GLY A 806 20.39 -22.69 10.23
CA GLY A 806 19.70 -23.97 10.12
C GLY A 806 20.57 -25.20 10.40
N LEU A 807 20.21 -26.32 9.78
CA LEU A 807 20.91 -27.59 9.84
C LEU A 807 21.79 -27.80 8.60
N ARG A 808 22.61 -28.86 8.60
CA ARG A 808 23.26 -29.31 7.36
C ARG A 808 22.19 -29.78 6.37
N GLU A 809 22.48 -29.64 5.08
CA GLU A 809 21.57 -30.13 4.03
C GLU A 809 21.19 -31.59 4.27
N ASP A 810 19.92 -31.91 3.97
CA ASP A 810 19.33 -33.24 4.12
C ASP A 810 19.39 -33.84 5.53
N THR A 811 19.58 -33.01 6.57
CA THR A 811 19.44 -33.51 7.95
C THR A 811 18.00 -33.94 8.22
N ILE A 812 17.00 -33.27 7.64
CA ILE A 812 15.61 -33.73 7.67
C ILE A 812 15.12 -33.89 6.24
N SER A 813 14.99 -35.13 5.79
CA SER A 813 14.42 -35.47 4.48
C SER A 813 12.99 -35.97 4.65
N VAL A 814 12.03 -35.35 3.95
CA VAL A 814 10.61 -35.71 4.02
C VAL A 814 10.09 -36.01 2.63
N LYS A 815 9.63 -37.23 2.42
CA LYS A 815 8.96 -37.67 1.20
C LYS A 815 7.46 -37.80 1.44
N LEU A 816 6.68 -37.17 0.57
CA LEU A 816 5.24 -37.11 0.65
C LEU A 816 4.62 -37.65 -0.63
N THR A 817 3.49 -38.36 -0.51
CA THR A 817 2.75 -38.88 -1.66
C THR A 817 1.29 -38.44 -1.61
N GLY A 818 0.80 -37.81 -2.68
CA GLY A 818 -0.58 -37.33 -2.79
C GLY A 818 -0.67 -35.91 -3.37
N THR A 819 -1.64 -35.13 -2.89
CA THR A 819 -1.82 -33.74 -3.34
C THR A 819 -1.66 -32.81 -2.16
N ALA A 820 -0.67 -31.91 -2.18
CA ALA A 820 -0.46 -30.97 -1.08
C ALA A 820 -1.46 -29.80 -1.13
N GLY A 821 -1.92 -29.34 0.03
CA GLY A 821 -2.74 -28.13 0.14
C GLY A 821 -1.95 -26.85 -0.15
N GLN A 822 -2.60 -25.71 0.08
CA GLN A 822 -1.98 -24.39 -0.05
C GLN A 822 -0.75 -24.24 0.85
N SER A 823 0.24 -23.47 0.38
CA SER A 823 1.43 -23.11 1.15
C SER A 823 2.34 -24.28 1.52
N PHE A 824 2.39 -25.32 0.68
CA PHE A 824 3.32 -26.45 0.85
C PHE A 824 4.78 -25.99 0.88
N GLY A 825 5.51 -26.33 1.95
CA GLY A 825 6.90 -25.90 2.13
C GLY A 825 7.05 -24.39 2.40
N ALA A 826 6.01 -23.72 2.92
CA ALA A 826 6.12 -22.32 3.30
C ALA A 826 7.19 -22.12 4.38
N PHE A 827 8.06 -21.13 4.16
CA PHE A 827 9.19 -20.78 5.03
C PHE A 827 10.15 -21.94 5.34
N LEU A 828 10.27 -22.92 4.43
CA LEU A 828 11.07 -24.12 4.66
C LEU A 828 12.52 -23.76 4.98
N ALA A 829 12.99 -24.18 6.16
CA ALA A 829 14.29 -23.79 6.69
C ALA A 829 15.44 -24.62 6.10
N ARG A 830 16.66 -24.04 6.12
CA ARG A 830 17.88 -24.74 5.71
C ARG A 830 18.09 -26.07 6.45
N GLY A 831 18.39 -27.10 5.67
CA GLY A 831 18.61 -28.47 6.15
C GLY A 831 17.35 -29.34 6.16
N VAL A 832 16.21 -28.79 5.75
CA VAL A 832 14.97 -29.53 5.49
C VAL A 832 14.75 -29.67 3.99
N SER A 833 14.49 -30.88 3.53
CA SER A 833 14.27 -31.22 2.12
C SER A 833 12.95 -31.95 1.94
N PHE A 834 12.09 -31.42 1.09
CA PHE A 834 10.78 -31.98 0.78
C PHE A 834 10.76 -32.57 -0.63
N GLU A 835 10.39 -33.83 -0.76
CA GLU A 835 10.05 -34.49 -2.02
C GLU A 835 8.54 -34.79 -2.03
N LEU A 836 7.81 -34.29 -3.01
CA LEU A 836 6.40 -34.61 -3.23
C LEU A 836 6.23 -35.39 -4.53
N VAL A 837 5.74 -36.63 -4.39
CA VAL A 837 5.28 -37.45 -5.51
C VAL A 837 3.78 -37.21 -5.69
N GLY A 838 3.43 -36.37 -6.66
CA GLY A 838 2.06 -35.92 -6.91
C GLY A 838 2.01 -34.48 -7.42
N ALA A 839 1.15 -33.64 -6.83
CA ALA A 839 0.95 -32.24 -7.22
C ALA A 839 0.66 -31.36 -5.99
N ALA A 840 0.85 -30.05 -6.10
CA ALA A 840 0.55 -29.10 -5.04
C ALA A 840 -0.32 -27.94 -5.54
N ASN A 841 -1.05 -27.30 -4.64
CA ASN A 841 -1.84 -26.11 -4.97
C ASN A 841 -0.95 -24.84 -4.99
N ASP A 842 -1.50 -23.68 -4.71
CA ASP A 842 -0.84 -22.38 -4.72
C ASP A 842 0.17 -22.22 -3.57
N TYR A 843 1.04 -21.22 -3.70
CA TYR A 843 1.96 -20.75 -2.66
C TYR A 843 3.05 -21.77 -2.25
N VAL A 844 3.36 -22.75 -3.10
CA VAL A 844 4.47 -23.69 -2.86
C VAL A 844 5.76 -22.91 -2.61
N GLY A 845 6.46 -23.22 -1.52
CA GLY A 845 7.71 -22.56 -1.16
C GLY A 845 7.57 -21.05 -0.87
N LYS A 846 6.38 -20.58 -0.52
CA LYS A 846 6.16 -19.20 -0.06
C LYS A 846 7.14 -18.83 1.05
N GLY A 847 7.92 -17.77 0.85
CA GLY A 847 8.95 -17.35 1.79
C GLY A 847 10.06 -18.37 2.05
N LEU A 848 10.37 -19.27 1.10
CA LEU A 848 11.41 -20.30 1.23
C LEU A 848 12.71 -19.72 1.82
N SER A 849 13.19 -20.33 2.90
CA SER A 849 14.22 -19.81 3.80
C SER A 849 15.42 -20.77 3.93
N GLY A 850 15.83 -21.34 2.81
CA GLY A 850 17.03 -22.18 2.66
C GLY A 850 16.78 -23.67 2.50
N GLY A 851 15.53 -24.13 2.58
CA GLY A 851 15.17 -25.53 2.33
C GLY A 851 15.20 -25.91 0.84
N ARG A 852 15.02 -27.22 0.56
CA ARG A 852 14.87 -27.74 -0.81
C ARG A 852 13.47 -28.32 -1.03
N ILE A 853 12.84 -27.99 -2.15
CA ILE A 853 11.53 -28.53 -2.54
C ILE A 853 11.64 -29.22 -3.89
N VAL A 854 11.16 -30.45 -3.99
CA VAL A 854 11.12 -31.24 -5.21
C VAL A 854 9.70 -31.73 -5.40
N ILE A 855 9.08 -31.47 -6.56
CA ILE A 855 7.74 -31.96 -6.88
C ILE A 855 7.78 -32.62 -8.25
N ARG A 856 7.33 -33.88 -8.31
CA ARG A 856 7.29 -34.69 -9.53
C ARG A 856 6.04 -35.53 -9.58
N PRO A 857 5.54 -35.87 -10.78
CA PRO A 857 4.37 -36.71 -10.88
C PRO A 857 4.71 -38.18 -10.52
N PRO A 858 3.69 -39.01 -10.20
CA PRO A 858 3.89 -40.43 -9.96
C PRO A 858 4.45 -41.15 -11.20
N GLU A 859 5.32 -42.15 -11.01
CA GLU A 859 5.97 -42.89 -12.10
C GLU A 859 5.00 -43.60 -13.06
N ASN A 860 3.82 -43.97 -12.57
CA ASN A 860 2.77 -44.64 -13.34
C ASN A 860 1.76 -43.67 -13.98
N THR A 861 2.05 -42.37 -14.01
CA THR A 861 1.20 -41.36 -14.64
C THR A 861 1.22 -41.47 -16.17
N LYS A 862 0.09 -41.15 -16.80
CA LYS A 862 0.00 -40.98 -18.27
C LYS A 862 0.14 -39.52 -18.70
N ILE A 863 0.28 -38.63 -17.74
CA ILE A 863 0.37 -37.19 -17.98
C ILE A 863 1.74 -36.85 -18.57
N VAL A 864 1.76 -35.98 -19.57
CA VAL A 864 2.99 -35.35 -20.06
C VAL A 864 3.32 -34.18 -19.11
N ALA A 865 4.34 -34.36 -18.28
CA ALA A 865 4.70 -33.40 -17.23
C ALA A 865 4.87 -31.97 -17.78
N ALA A 866 5.64 -31.82 -18.85
CA ALA A 866 5.94 -30.52 -19.48
C ALA A 866 4.70 -29.77 -20.04
N GLU A 867 3.54 -30.44 -20.16
CA GLU A 867 2.30 -29.84 -20.68
C GLU A 867 1.22 -29.71 -19.59
N SER A 868 1.53 -30.05 -18.33
CA SER A 868 0.53 -30.17 -17.28
C SER A 868 0.91 -29.42 -16.01
N ILE A 869 -0.09 -28.78 -15.40
CA ILE A 869 0.08 -28.04 -14.16
C ILE A 869 0.40 -29.02 -13.03
N ILE A 870 1.51 -28.77 -12.34
CA ILE A 870 1.95 -29.54 -11.16
C ILE A 870 1.96 -28.72 -9.86
N VAL A 871 2.09 -27.40 -9.99
CA VAL A 871 1.98 -26.43 -8.88
C VAL A 871 1.10 -25.26 -9.27
N GLY A 872 0.39 -24.68 -8.31
CA GLY A 872 -0.52 -23.55 -8.54
C GLY A 872 0.18 -22.21 -8.76
N ASN A 873 -0.44 -21.14 -8.30
CA ASN A 873 -0.03 -19.75 -8.48
C ASN A 873 0.89 -19.26 -7.35
N THR A 874 1.56 -18.12 -7.60
CA THR A 874 2.33 -17.37 -6.58
C THR A 874 3.37 -18.25 -5.85
N VAL A 875 3.93 -19.20 -6.60
CA VAL A 875 4.97 -20.12 -6.13
C VAL A 875 6.25 -19.35 -5.83
N LEU A 876 6.94 -19.69 -4.73
CA LEU A 876 8.16 -19.04 -4.25
C LEU A 876 7.99 -17.55 -3.90
N TYR A 877 6.77 -17.11 -3.55
CA TYR A 877 6.52 -15.72 -3.24
C TYR A 877 7.39 -15.21 -2.10
N GLY A 878 8.23 -14.21 -2.39
CA GLY A 878 9.08 -13.56 -1.39
C GLY A 878 10.17 -14.48 -0.83
N ALA A 879 10.49 -15.57 -1.52
CA ALA A 879 11.51 -16.50 -1.09
C ALA A 879 12.91 -15.86 -1.07
N THR A 880 13.73 -16.22 -0.08
CA THR A 880 15.02 -15.54 0.17
C THR A 880 16.23 -16.41 -0.10
N GLU A 881 16.12 -17.73 0.07
CA GLU A 881 17.22 -18.67 -0.10
C GLU A 881 16.65 -20.09 -0.27
N GLY A 882 17.38 -20.99 -0.93
CA GLY A 882 16.99 -22.40 -1.10
C GLY A 882 16.90 -22.82 -2.56
N GLU A 883 16.42 -24.03 -2.79
CA GLU A 883 16.28 -24.62 -4.12
C GLU A 883 14.91 -25.24 -4.35
N ALA A 884 14.39 -25.15 -5.58
CA ALA A 884 13.11 -25.74 -5.96
C ALA A 884 13.14 -26.38 -7.36
N TYR A 885 12.65 -27.62 -7.47
CA TYR A 885 12.63 -28.37 -8.73
C TYR A 885 11.24 -28.92 -9.00
N PHE A 886 10.61 -28.47 -10.09
CA PHE A 886 9.21 -28.78 -10.43
C PHE A 886 9.12 -29.46 -11.79
N CYS A 887 8.84 -30.77 -11.81
CA CYS A 887 8.67 -31.54 -13.04
C CYS A 887 7.24 -31.38 -13.57
N GLY A 888 6.99 -30.19 -14.13
CA GLY A 888 5.75 -29.79 -14.78
C GLY A 888 5.58 -28.28 -14.85
N VAL A 889 4.37 -27.83 -15.20
CA VAL A 889 4.02 -26.42 -15.40
C VAL A 889 3.57 -25.79 -14.08
N ALA A 890 4.03 -24.57 -13.80
CA ALA A 890 3.52 -23.73 -12.72
C ALA A 890 2.45 -22.76 -13.22
N GLY A 891 1.55 -22.35 -12.32
CA GLY A 891 0.54 -21.33 -12.59
C GLY A 891 1.11 -19.91 -12.80
N GLU A 892 0.26 -18.93 -12.56
CA GLU A 892 0.60 -17.51 -12.68
C GLU A 892 1.55 -17.05 -11.56
N ARG A 893 2.30 -15.97 -11.83
CA ARG A 893 3.19 -15.30 -10.85
C ARG A 893 4.22 -16.23 -10.21
N PHE A 894 4.72 -17.19 -10.98
CA PHE A 894 5.82 -18.04 -10.56
C PHE A 894 7.05 -17.19 -10.18
N ALA A 895 7.64 -17.45 -9.02
CA ALA A 895 8.79 -16.73 -8.48
C ALA A 895 8.57 -15.22 -8.29
N VAL A 896 7.32 -14.79 -8.06
CA VAL A 896 7.02 -13.39 -7.74
C VAL A 896 7.79 -12.96 -6.49
N ARG A 897 8.48 -11.83 -6.54
CA ARG A 897 9.35 -11.34 -5.45
C ARG A 897 10.43 -12.34 -4.99
N ASN A 898 10.83 -13.32 -5.81
CA ASN A 898 11.98 -14.17 -5.49
C ASN A 898 13.22 -13.29 -5.26
N SER A 899 13.93 -13.55 -4.17
CA SER A 899 15.03 -12.73 -3.67
C SER A 899 16.31 -13.54 -3.45
N GLY A 900 16.32 -14.84 -3.78
CA GLY A 900 17.53 -15.65 -3.65
C GLY A 900 17.38 -17.16 -3.87
N VAL A 901 16.22 -17.67 -4.27
CA VAL A 901 16.03 -19.10 -4.58
C VAL A 901 16.50 -19.43 -6.00
N ALA A 902 17.15 -20.58 -6.14
CA ALA A 902 17.38 -21.22 -7.43
C ALA A 902 16.23 -22.18 -7.75
N ALA A 903 15.55 -22.02 -8.89
CA ALA A 903 14.40 -22.84 -9.26
C ALA A 903 14.47 -23.33 -10.71
N VAL A 904 14.03 -24.57 -10.94
CA VAL A 904 13.84 -25.15 -12.28
C VAL A 904 12.40 -25.63 -12.45
N VAL A 905 11.76 -25.25 -13.55
CA VAL A 905 10.35 -25.57 -13.87
C VAL A 905 10.17 -25.81 -15.36
N GLU A 906 9.19 -26.63 -15.75
CA GLU A 906 8.96 -27.05 -17.14
C GLU A 906 7.96 -26.15 -17.91
N GLY A 907 7.48 -25.08 -17.28
CA GLY A 907 6.62 -24.07 -17.89
C GLY A 907 6.01 -23.17 -16.82
N VAL A 908 5.58 -21.96 -17.19
CA VAL A 908 4.99 -21.00 -16.25
C VAL A 908 3.84 -20.23 -16.90
N GLY A 909 2.85 -19.82 -16.11
CA GLY A 909 1.78 -18.91 -16.53
C GLY A 909 2.23 -17.45 -16.72
N ASP A 910 1.26 -16.54 -16.75
CA ASP A 910 1.51 -15.10 -16.88
C ASP A 910 2.26 -14.55 -15.65
N HIS A 911 3.00 -13.45 -15.83
CA HIS A 911 3.73 -12.74 -14.76
C HIS A 911 4.85 -13.54 -14.08
N GLY A 912 5.48 -14.49 -14.78
CA GLY A 912 6.67 -15.18 -14.26
C GLY A 912 7.80 -14.21 -13.89
N CYS A 913 8.49 -14.45 -12.77
CA CYS A 913 9.59 -13.63 -12.24
C CYS A 913 9.21 -12.15 -11.94
N GLU A 914 7.92 -11.85 -11.75
CA GLU A 914 7.47 -10.50 -11.42
C GLU A 914 8.13 -9.99 -10.11
N TYR A 915 8.66 -8.77 -10.12
CA TYR A 915 9.39 -8.17 -8.98
C TYR A 915 10.57 -8.99 -8.42
N MET A 916 11.13 -9.96 -9.15
CA MET A 916 12.28 -10.71 -8.66
C MET A 916 13.48 -9.75 -8.39
N THR A 917 14.13 -9.91 -7.23
CA THR A 917 15.27 -9.09 -6.76
C THR A 917 16.55 -9.90 -6.57
N GLY A 918 16.49 -11.22 -6.71
CA GLY A 918 17.62 -12.13 -6.56
C GLY A 918 17.23 -13.57 -6.83
N GLY A 919 18.23 -14.46 -6.89
CA GLY A 919 18.03 -15.88 -7.20
C GLY A 919 18.20 -16.18 -8.69
N ILE A 920 17.95 -17.44 -9.05
CA ILE A 920 18.08 -17.96 -10.41
C ILE A 920 16.81 -18.73 -10.77
N VAL A 921 16.19 -18.43 -11.92
CA VAL A 921 15.02 -19.17 -12.39
C VAL A 921 15.29 -19.76 -13.76
N VAL A 922 15.11 -21.06 -13.92
CA VAL A 922 15.23 -21.77 -15.19
C VAL A 922 13.88 -22.31 -15.61
N VAL A 923 13.41 -21.89 -16.79
CA VAL A 923 12.18 -22.39 -17.40
C VAL A 923 12.53 -23.19 -18.65
N ILE A 924 12.30 -24.50 -18.61
CA ILE A 924 12.60 -25.43 -19.71
C ILE A 924 11.37 -25.77 -20.58
N GLY A 925 10.43 -24.83 -20.68
CA GLY A 925 9.23 -24.91 -21.52
C GLY A 925 8.54 -23.55 -21.68
N GLN A 926 7.23 -23.54 -21.96
CA GLN A 926 6.51 -22.32 -22.35
C GLN A 926 6.29 -21.34 -21.17
N THR A 927 6.37 -20.03 -21.46
CA THR A 927 6.02 -18.95 -20.51
C THR A 927 4.71 -18.24 -20.88
N GLY A 928 4.03 -17.66 -19.90
CA GLY A 928 2.97 -16.68 -20.13
C GLY A 928 3.49 -15.30 -20.49
N ARG A 929 2.56 -14.32 -20.56
CA ARG A 929 2.81 -12.91 -20.86
C ARG A 929 3.39 -12.16 -19.67
N ASN A 930 3.96 -10.99 -19.94
CA ASN A 930 4.49 -10.07 -18.93
C ASN A 930 5.58 -10.66 -18.04
N PHE A 931 6.37 -11.60 -18.58
CA PHE A 931 7.49 -12.19 -17.86
C PHE A 931 8.50 -11.11 -17.45
N ALA A 932 9.09 -11.24 -16.26
CA ALA A 932 10.07 -10.32 -15.69
C ALA A 932 9.59 -8.87 -15.44
N ALA A 933 8.28 -8.62 -15.40
CA ALA A 933 7.77 -7.30 -15.07
C ALA A 933 8.23 -6.85 -13.67
N GLY A 934 8.96 -5.73 -13.62
CA GLY A 934 9.53 -5.22 -12.37
C GLY A 934 10.69 -6.04 -11.78
N MET A 935 11.21 -7.02 -12.52
CA MET A 935 12.42 -7.74 -12.15
C MET A 935 13.59 -6.74 -12.06
N SER A 936 14.19 -6.67 -10.88
CA SER A 936 15.20 -5.67 -10.51
C SER A 936 16.50 -6.27 -9.99
N GLY A 937 16.54 -7.60 -9.79
CA GLY A 937 17.76 -8.35 -9.54
C GLY A 937 17.56 -9.86 -9.74
N GLY A 938 18.66 -10.60 -9.84
CA GLY A 938 18.68 -12.03 -10.18
C GLY A 938 18.78 -12.30 -11.68
N VAL A 939 18.81 -13.58 -12.05
CA VAL A 939 18.92 -14.03 -13.45
C VAL A 939 17.84 -15.05 -13.74
N ALA A 940 17.22 -14.98 -14.92
CA ALA A 940 16.36 -16.04 -15.42
C ALA A 940 16.86 -16.58 -16.76
N TYR A 941 16.65 -17.87 -17.01
CA TYR A 941 16.92 -18.54 -18.27
C TYR A 941 15.64 -19.17 -18.77
N VAL A 942 15.25 -18.83 -20.00
CA VAL A 942 14.04 -19.36 -20.64
C VAL A 942 14.43 -20.09 -21.92
N LEU A 943 13.96 -21.31 -22.06
CA LEU A 943 14.10 -22.08 -23.30
C LEU A 943 13.11 -21.55 -24.35
N ASP A 944 13.61 -20.83 -25.35
CA ASP A 944 12.81 -20.22 -26.43
C ASP A 944 12.98 -20.99 -27.74
N GLU A 945 12.21 -22.08 -27.89
CA GLU A 945 12.30 -22.95 -29.07
C GLU A 945 11.70 -22.34 -30.34
N VAL A 946 10.70 -21.47 -30.18
CA VAL A 946 9.95 -20.86 -31.29
C VAL A 946 10.55 -19.52 -31.71
N GLY A 947 11.26 -18.83 -30.82
CA GLY A 947 11.85 -17.52 -31.07
C GLY A 947 10.93 -16.34 -30.80
N ASP A 948 9.82 -16.54 -30.07
CA ASP A 948 8.77 -15.56 -29.82
C ASP A 948 8.73 -15.06 -28.36
N PHE A 949 9.67 -15.50 -27.50
CA PHE A 949 9.67 -15.14 -26.08
C PHE A 949 9.75 -13.62 -25.84
N ALA A 950 10.42 -12.87 -26.73
CA ALA A 950 10.53 -11.42 -26.63
C ALA A 950 9.17 -10.70 -26.64
N GLU A 951 8.15 -11.25 -27.29
CA GLU A 951 6.79 -10.68 -27.31
C GLU A 951 6.05 -10.88 -25.97
N ARG A 952 6.48 -11.85 -25.18
CA ARG A 952 5.91 -12.22 -23.88
C ARG A 952 6.69 -11.63 -22.69
N CYS A 953 7.88 -11.09 -22.93
CA CYS A 953 8.75 -10.50 -21.90
C CYS A 953 8.51 -9.00 -21.74
N ASN A 954 8.47 -8.51 -20.50
CA ASN A 954 8.37 -7.08 -20.20
C ASN A 954 9.74 -6.42 -20.24
N MET A 955 10.05 -5.76 -21.36
CA MET A 955 11.36 -5.13 -21.61
C MET A 955 11.61 -3.80 -20.87
N ALA A 956 10.75 -3.40 -19.92
CA ALA A 956 10.88 -2.11 -19.24
C ALA A 956 12.10 -1.99 -18.32
N MET A 957 12.65 -3.11 -17.83
CA MET A 957 13.79 -3.15 -16.90
C MET A 957 14.85 -4.19 -17.20
N VAL A 958 14.59 -5.10 -18.14
CA VAL A 958 15.45 -6.25 -18.43
C VAL A 958 15.88 -6.25 -19.89
N GLU A 959 17.00 -6.93 -20.13
CA GLU A 959 17.51 -7.22 -21.47
C GLU A 959 17.56 -8.73 -21.69
N LEU A 960 17.45 -9.13 -22.95
CA LEU A 960 17.55 -10.52 -23.39
C LEU A 960 18.91 -10.74 -24.06
N GLU A 961 19.65 -11.72 -23.57
CA GLU A 961 20.97 -12.11 -24.12
C GLU A 961 20.96 -13.60 -24.53
N PRO A 962 21.70 -13.99 -25.58
CA PRO A 962 21.99 -15.40 -25.81
C PRO A 962 22.89 -15.94 -24.70
N VAL A 963 22.82 -17.24 -24.43
CA VAL A 963 23.81 -17.91 -23.57
C VAL A 963 25.05 -18.14 -24.45
N PRO A 964 26.18 -17.47 -24.17
CA PRO A 964 27.40 -17.65 -24.95
C PRO A 964 27.97 -19.06 -24.73
N GLU A 965 28.68 -19.57 -25.73
CA GLU A 965 29.49 -20.79 -25.60
C GLU A 965 30.75 -20.44 -24.80
N GLU A 966 31.10 -21.24 -23.79
CA GLU A 966 32.28 -20.94 -22.95
C GLU A 966 33.59 -20.94 -23.74
N ASP A 967 33.68 -21.69 -24.85
CA ASP A 967 34.83 -21.65 -25.77
C ASP A 967 35.03 -20.25 -26.38
N ASP A 968 33.95 -19.51 -26.70
CA ASP A 968 34.01 -18.15 -27.27
C ASP A 968 34.55 -17.10 -26.27
N LEU A 969 34.43 -17.36 -24.95
CA LEU A 969 34.89 -16.47 -23.88
C LEU A 969 36.34 -16.79 -23.47
N MET A 970 36.69 -18.09 -23.37
CA MET A 970 38.04 -18.57 -23.11
C MET A 970 39.00 -18.26 -24.26
N GLU A 971 38.54 -18.35 -25.51
CA GLU A 971 39.34 -18.01 -26.70
C GLU A 971 39.57 -16.49 -26.81
N LYS A 972 38.61 -15.65 -26.38
CA LYS A 972 38.75 -14.17 -26.40
C LYS A 972 39.54 -13.58 -25.23
N LEU A 973 39.55 -14.22 -24.05
CA LEU A 973 40.16 -13.65 -22.84
C LEU A 973 41.44 -14.36 -22.38
N LEU A 974 41.64 -15.66 -22.66
CA LEU A 974 42.65 -16.47 -21.95
C LEU A 974 43.52 -17.40 -22.81
N HIS A 975 43.33 -17.50 -24.14
CA HIS A 975 44.19 -18.30 -25.04
C HIS A 975 44.55 -19.72 -24.55
N HIS A 976 43.63 -20.40 -23.87
CA HIS A 976 43.80 -21.79 -23.46
C HIS A 976 42.57 -22.59 -23.86
N GLY A 977 42.65 -23.24 -25.04
CA GLY A 977 41.72 -24.29 -25.44
C GLY A 977 42.24 -25.65 -24.95
N GLY A 978 41.34 -26.44 -24.36
CA GLY A 978 41.55 -27.87 -24.14
C GLY A 978 41.19 -28.39 -22.75
N ASP A 979 40.36 -29.44 -22.74
CA ASP A 979 40.07 -30.40 -21.67
C ASP A 979 39.19 -29.94 -20.49
N LEU A 980 37.87 -29.97 -20.73
CA LEU A 980 36.86 -30.16 -19.69
C LEU A 980 36.83 -31.64 -19.24
N ASP A 981 37.82 -32.03 -18.45
CA ASP A 981 37.75 -33.25 -17.65
C ASP A 981 37.92 -32.88 -16.16
N HIS A 982 36.81 -32.98 -15.43
CA HIS A 982 36.66 -32.90 -13.97
C HIS A 982 37.87 -32.40 -13.15
N LYS A 983 37.85 -31.14 -12.68
CA LYS A 983 38.34 -30.73 -11.35
C LYS A 983 38.10 -29.25 -11.03
N GLY A 984 37.11 -29.00 -10.19
CA GLY A 984 36.96 -27.73 -9.46
C GLY A 984 35.50 -27.33 -9.31
N ARG A 985 34.97 -27.33 -8.08
CA ARG A 985 33.73 -26.61 -7.76
C ARG A 985 34.03 -25.13 -7.88
N VAL A 986 33.91 -24.56 -9.08
CA VAL A 986 33.74 -23.12 -9.23
C VAL A 986 32.38 -22.81 -8.62
N ASP A 987 32.34 -21.85 -7.69
CA ASP A 987 31.07 -21.38 -7.13
C ASP A 987 30.34 -20.56 -8.21
N VAL A 988 29.65 -21.27 -9.11
CA VAL A 988 28.82 -20.72 -10.19
C VAL A 988 27.64 -19.88 -9.68
N SER A 989 27.43 -19.80 -8.36
CA SER A 989 26.45 -18.90 -7.74
C SER A 989 27.03 -17.52 -7.37
N GLY A 990 28.36 -17.35 -7.41
CA GLY A 990 29.04 -16.14 -6.95
C GLY A 990 29.09 -15.00 -7.98
N ASP A 991 29.30 -15.32 -9.26
CA ASP A 991 29.38 -14.34 -10.35
C ASP A 991 28.23 -14.50 -11.35
N MET A 992 27.23 -13.63 -11.25
CA MET A 992 26.05 -13.64 -12.13
C MET A 992 26.31 -13.03 -13.52
N THR A 993 27.51 -12.51 -13.77
CA THR A 993 27.90 -11.90 -15.05
C THR A 993 28.61 -12.87 -15.99
N SER A 994 29.14 -13.97 -15.47
CA SER A 994 29.82 -15.03 -16.23
C SER A 994 29.30 -16.43 -15.87
N HIS A 995 29.89 -17.47 -16.48
CA HIS A 995 29.60 -18.90 -16.26
C HIS A 995 28.11 -19.28 -16.44
N ASP A 996 27.45 -18.66 -17.42
CA ASP A 996 26.02 -18.93 -17.69
C ASP A 996 25.78 -20.37 -18.15
N GLU A 997 26.68 -20.92 -18.98
CA GLU A 997 26.58 -22.29 -19.51
C GLU A 997 26.74 -23.34 -18.40
N GLU A 998 27.82 -23.30 -17.63
CA GLU A 998 28.05 -24.19 -16.48
C GLU A 998 26.89 -24.16 -15.48
N ARG A 999 26.41 -22.96 -15.14
CA ARG A 999 25.30 -22.77 -14.19
C ARG A 999 24.02 -23.42 -14.71
N LEU A 1000 23.66 -23.16 -15.96
CA LEU A 1000 22.45 -23.69 -16.56
C LEU A 1000 22.50 -25.22 -16.66
N TYR A 1001 23.63 -25.77 -17.11
CA TYR A 1001 23.85 -27.22 -17.19
C TYR A 1001 23.74 -27.88 -15.80
N GLN A 1002 24.35 -27.29 -14.77
CA GLN A 1002 24.28 -27.80 -13.40
C GLN A 1002 22.86 -27.79 -12.84
N LEU A 1003 22.10 -26.71 -13.04
CA LEU A 1003 20.72 -26.60 -12.54
C LEU A 1003 19.78 -27.59 -13.22
N ILE A 1004 19.92 -27.79 -14.54
CA ILE A 1004 19.13 -28.79 -15.27
C ILE A 1004 19.56 -30.22 -14.88
N SER A 1005 20.84 -30.46 -14.65
CA SER A 1005 21.35 -31.74 -14.13
C SER A 1005 20.77 -32.05 -12.74
N ASN A 1006 20.74 -31.07 -11.84
CA ASN A 1006 20.07 -31.20 -10.55
C ASN A 1006 18.57 -31.48 -10.71
N HIS A 1007 17.89 -30.77 -11.62
CA HIS A 1007 16.48 -31.01 -11.92
C HIS A 1007 16.23 -32.45 -12.35
N VAL A 1008 17.04 -33.00 -13.26
CA VAL A 1008 16.95 -34.41 -13.69
C VAL A 1008 17.25 -35.37 -12.55
N HIS A 1009 18.28 -35.07 -11.74
CA HIS A 1009 18.67 -35.89 -10.59
C HIS A 1009 17.53 -36.01 -9.57
N TYR A 1010 16.91 -34.88 -9.20
CA TYR A 1010 15.88 -34.86 -8.16
C TYR A 1010 14.49 -35.26 -8.66
N THR A 1011 14.14 -34.93 -9.91
CA THR A 1011 12.76 -35.14 -10.40
C THR A 1011 12.60 -36.31 -11.35
N GLY A 1012 13.69 -36.81 -11.95
CA GLY A 1012 13.63 -37.78 -13.04
C GLY A 1012 13.08 -37.19 -14.35
N SER A 1013 13.08 -35.86 -14.51
CA SER A 1013 12.52 -35.16 -15.68
C SER A 1013 13.03 -35.73 -17.00
N VAL A 1014 12.09 -36.17 -17.84
CA VAL A 1014 12.35 -36.61 -19.22
C VAL A 1014 12.78 -35.42 -20.08
N ARG A 1015 12.13 -34.26 -19.90
CA ARG A 1015 12.43 -33.02 -20.64
C ARG A 1015 13.83 -32.50 -20.32
N GLY A 1016 14.20 -32.47 -19.04
CA GLY A 1016 15.54 -32.09 -18.62
C GLY A 1016 16.60 -33.03 -19.19
N ARG A 1017 16.33 -34.34 -19.21
CA ARG A 1017 17.25 -35.33 -19.80
C ARG A 1017 17.43 -35.14 -21.29
N GLU A 1018 16.34 -34.94 -22.03
CA GLU A 1018 16.39 -34.62 -23.46
C GLU A 1018 17.27 -33.41 -23.76
N ILE A 1019 17.15 -32.35 -22.95
CA ILE A 1019 17.95 -31.12 -23.09
C ILE A 1019 19.43 -31.40 -22.83
N LEU A 1020 19.78 -32.14 -21.77
CA LEU A 1020 21.17 -32.48 -21.46
C LEU A 1020 21.79 -33.39 -22.52
N ASP A 1021 21.05 -34.39 -22.98
CA ASP A 1021 21.51 -35.34 -24.02
C ASP A 1021 21.75 -34.63 -25.37
N ASN A 1022 21.07 -33.49 -25.61
CA ASN A 1022 21.16 -32.71 -26.84
C ASN A 1022 21.63 -31.26 -26.58
N TRP A 1023 22.52 -31.07 -25.60
CA TRP A 1023 22.90 -29.75 -25.08
C TRP A 1023 23.31 -28.75 -26.16
N ALA A 1024 24.17 -29.14 -27.10
CA ALA A 1024 24.64 -28.29 -28.19
C ALA A 1024 23.49 -27.75 -29.09
N THR A 1025 22.37 -28.46 -29.15
CA THR A 1025 21.18 -28.03 -29.91
C THR A 1025 20.26 -27.13 -29.09
N PHE A 1026 20.13 -27.37 -27.78
CA PHE A 1026 19.23 -26.62 -26.91
C PHE A 1026 19.86 -25.36 -26.33
N ARG A 1027 21.16 -25.36 -26.00
CA ARG A 1027 21.91 -24.20 -25.46
C ARG A 1027 21.63 -22.89 -26.24
N PRO A 1028 21.80 -22.82 -27.58
CA PRO A 1028 21.59 -21.57 -28.31
C PRO A 1028 20.13 -21.08 -28.33
N LYS A 1029 19.17 -21.92 -27.92
CA LYS A 1029 17.75 -21.57 -27.79
C LYS A 1029 17.41 -20.97 -26.42
N PHE A 1030 18.31 -21.03 -25.44
CA PHE A 1030 18.10 -20.33 -24.18
C PHE A 1030 18.28 -18.82 -24.35
N ARG A 1031 17.43 -18.07 -23.65
CA ARG A 1031 17.55 -16.63 -23.45
C ARG A 1031 17.86 -16.36 -21.99
N LYS A 1032 18.94 -15.63 -21.74
CA LYS A 1032 19.26 -15.04 -20.44
C LYS A 1032 18.49 -13.74 -20.30
N ILE A 1033 17.78 -13.59 -19.17
CA ILE A 1033 17.06 -12.39 -18.79
C ILE A 1033 17.77 -11.78 -17.59
N MET A 1034 18.23 -10.54 -17.75
CA MET A 1034 18.94 -9.83 -16.68
C MET A 1034 18.51 -8.37 -16.59
N PRO A 1035 18.24 -7.83 -15.38
CA PRO A 1035 17.92 -6.42 -15.22
C PRO A 1035 19.11 -5.49 -15.47
N VAL A 1036 18.85 -4.37 -16.15
CA VAL A 1036 19.88 -3.39 -16.54
C VAL A 1036 20.55 -2.75 -15.32
N GLU A 1037 19.75 -2.29 -14.36
CA GLU A 1037 20.25 -1.67 -13.12
C GLU A 1037 21.01 -2.67 -12.24
N TYR A 1038 20.60 -3.94 -12.26
CA TYR A 1038 21.28 -5.01 -11.53
C TYR A 1038 22.67 -5.27 -12.12
N ARG A 1039 22.76 -5.39 -13.45
CA ARG A 1039 24.05 -5.52 -14.16
C ARG A 1039 24.96 -4.35 -13.85
N ARG A 1040 24.45 -3.11 -13.90
CA ARG A 1040 25.24 -1.92 -13.54
C ARG A 1040 25.78 -2.02 -12.11
N ALA A 1041 24.92 -2.37 -11.15
CA ALA A 1041 25.30 -2.48 -9.75
C ALA A 1041 26.37 -3.57 -9.53
N LEU A 1042 26.27 -4.73 -10.20
CA LEU A 1042 27.28 -5.78 -10.10
C LEU A 1042 28.65 -5.33 -10.62
N ILE A 1043 28.68 -4.68 -11.79
CA ILE A 1043 29.93 -4.15 -12.39
C ILE A 1043 30.54 -3.07 -11.49
N GLU A 1044 29.72 -2.18 -10.92
CA GLU A 1044 30.19 -1.16 -9.96
C GLU A 1044 30.78 -1.81 -8.69
N MET A 1045 30.11 -2.82 -8.14
CA MET A 1045 30.59 -3.56 -6.98
C MET A 1045 31.91 -4.30 -7.26
N GLU A 1046 32.06 -4.89 -8.43
CA GLU A 1046 33.28 -5.56 -8.86
C GLU A 1046 34.44 -4.56 -8.99
N ARG A 1047 34.21 -3.42 -9.65
CA ARG A 1047 35.20 -2.33 -9.74
C ARG A 1047 35.62 -1.81 -8.37
N MET A 1048 34.69 -1.65 -7.43
CA MET A 1048 35.03 -1.25 -6.06
C MET A 1048 35.89 -2.29 -5.35
N ARG A 1049 35.62 -3.59 -5.52
CA ARG A 1049 36.45 -4.67 -4.97
C ARG A 1049 37.86 -4.64 -5.56
N MET A 1050 38.00 -4.43 -6.86
CA MET A 1050 39.30 -4.33 -7.53
C MET A 1050 40.10 -3.08 -7.11
N GLY A 1051 39.42 -1.94 -6.91
CA GLY A 1051 40.05 -0.70 -6.43
C GLY A 1051 40.57 -0.81 -5.00
N VAL A 1052 39.85 -1.52 -4.11
CA VAL A 1052 40.28 -1.77 -2.72
C VAL A 1052 41.38 -2.85 -2.64
N ALA A 1053 41.49 -3.74 -3.64
CA ALA A 1053 42.59 -4.70 -3.72
C ALA A 1053 43.87 -4.11 -4.35
N ALA A 1054 43.78 -2.93 -4.97
CA ALA A 1054 44.89 -2.21 -5.57
C ALA A 1054 45.49 -1.11 -4.68
N GLU A 1055 44.82 -0.74 -3.58
CA GLU A 1055 45.35 0.02 -2.43
C GLU A 1055 45.86 -0.94 -1.35
#